data_AF-A0A0S3TL97-F1
#
_entry.id   AF-A0A0S3TL97-F1
#
_cell.length_a   1.000
_cell.length_b   1.000
_cell.length_c   1.000
_cell.angle_alpha   90.00
_cell.angle_beta   90.00
_cell.angle_gamma   90.00
#
_symmetry.space_group_name_H-M   'P 1'
#
loop_
_entity.id
_entity.type
_entity.pdbx_description
1 polymer ?
#
loop_
_entity_poly.entity_id
_entity_poly.type
_entity_poly.pdbx_seq_one_letter_code
_entity_poly.pdbx_strand_id
1 'polypeptide(L)'
;MEKGLSSLPSILKRRALPALVTFAAVIGGAIAYLQITPHQYQTSTRLMLDQKRVSVSELGRDLTQLNSGTPGGSNPLADQAELIKSQRVLQRALTEVTAESGFRSPENELTVDQLSQGLKIKIVPATNILEVSYLNEDPILATKVVNAVSRAMVEDNTQVIRQEAANVRKFLEKKVPEARKQLQEAEQKENRYRQSSGIVSFDEQTKSLVESLATLEQQENTLSAQLQELRSKEASLQQVTDAKALNQAYAAVRGGQDEELKALRNKLAEIETQLVQARLSLTDNHPTVINLLGQRNGLRALYQQGLARVSPRNQSISSGSVAGDQISQDLTSQLIINDVERLAQENKLKVVQTNRANLQTRLAQLPIQQQQLTPLTRQREESAESLKLLQSKLEEARIAEAQLVGNIQIIEAAQPPTKPSLPNKRTVLAIAIVFGTALATGIVLLLELMDHTLKDASEAEELLKLPLLGVLPRLPGHAIALEPSAQFLDHVGLVEPYRTLFKNLEFRSSEPLRSIVVSSTITGEGKSVVASHLAAISAMLSRRTLLIDADLRRPILHTLFNLAPRPGITDVIDSERSLEETVQRTNIPNLSVLTCGELHGRPSHLLESEAMKSLLIEAVRQYEFVVLDTPPLSACADAHTLGRQSDAILLVTRPGFTIKEVLQRAVSELTHNQIPVMGVVVNGITDQTERYYRYPVNSYSSLSSRRLSKGSSA
;
A
#
# COMPACT_ATOMS: atom_id res chain seq x y z
N MET A 1 -42.07 13.97 -4.62
CA MET A 1 -40.73 14.59 -4.53
C MET A 1 -40.12 14.93 -5.90
N GLU A 2 -40.82 14.73 -7.02
CA GLU A 2 -40.24 14.94 -8.37
C GLU A 2 -40.20 16.40 -8.86
N LYS A 3 -40.98 17.33 -8.30
CA LYS A 3 -40.97 18.76 -8.71
C LYS A 3 -39.85 19.61 -8.08
N GLY A 4 -39.09 19.08 -7.11
CA GLY A 4 -38.02 19.82 -6.43
C GLY A 4 -36.74 20.00 -7.26
N LEU A 5 -36.44 19.07 -8.16
CA LEU A 5 -35.23 19.10 -8.98
C LEU A 5 -35.41 19.88 -10.29
N SER A 6 -36.60 19.88 -10.88
CA SER A 6 -36.90 20.60 -12.14
C SER A 6 -37.01 22.12 -11.96
N SER A 7 -37.18 22.60 -10.73
CA SER A 7 -37.24 24.03 -10.38
C SER A 7 -35.87 24.62 -9.99
N LEU A 8 -34.84 23.80 -9.76
CA LEU A 8 -33.49 24.27 -9.41
C LEU A 8 -32.93 25.36 -10.36
N PRO A 9 -33.01 25.25 -11.69
CA PRO A 9 -32.46 26.29 -12.57
C PRO A 9 -33.23 27.61 -12.51
N SER A 10 -34.54 27.60 -12.24
CA SER A 10 -35.31 28.84 -12.09
C SER A 10 -35.09 29.48 -10.71
N ILE A 11 -34.94 28.67 -9.66
CA ILE A 11 -34.56 29.11 -8.32
C ILE A 11 -33.16 29.75 -8.35
N LEU A 12 -32.20 29.11 -9.02
CA LEU A 12 -30.84 29.61 -9.13
C LEU A 12 -30.77 30.96 -9.85
N LYS A 13 -31.58 31.16 -10.91
CA LYS A 13 -31.66 32.46 -11.60
C LYS A 13 -32.22 33.57 -10.71
N ARG A 14 -33.23 33.29 -9.89
CA ARG A 14 -33.85 34.29 -9.00
C ARG A 14 -32.94 34.69 -7.84
N ARG A 15 -32.17 33.74 -7.30
CA ARG A 15 -31.29 33.95 -6.13
C ARG A 15 -29.80 33.86 -6.51
N ALA A 16 -29.44 34.17 -7.76
CA ALA A 16 -28.07 34.09 -8.25
C ALA A 16 -27.11 35.02 -7.50
N LEU A 17 -27.57 36.22 -7.13
CA LEU A 17 -26.75 37.22 -6.46
C LEU A 17 -26.28 36.77 -5.07
N PRO A 18 -27.14 36.33 -4.13
CA PRO A 18 -26.67 35.79 -2.85
C PRO A 18 -25.83 34.51 -3.00
N ALA A 19 -26.12 33.66 -4.00
CA ALA A 19 -25.29 32.50 -4.29
C ALA A 19 -23.86 32.90 -4.72
N LEU A 20 -23.74 33.92 -5.57
CA LEU A 20 -22.45 34.41 -6.06
C LEU A 20 -21.67 35.12 -4.95
N VAL A 21 -22.34 35.94 -4.14
CA VAL A 21 -21.71 36.64 -3.00
C VAL A 21 -21.16 35.64 -1.98
N THR A 22 -21.92 34.60 -1.65
CA THR A 22 -21.50 33.58 -0.68
C THR A 22 -20.34 32.74 -1.21
N PHE A 23 -20.39 32.33 -2.48
CA PHE A 23 -19.29 31.65 -3.14
C PHE A 23 -18.02 32.52 -3.19
N ALA A 24 -18.16 33.79 -3.57
CA ALA A 24 -17.04 34.74 -3.62
C ALA A 24 -16.43 35.00 -2.25
N ALA A 25 -17.25 35.08 -1.18
CA ALA A 25 -16.77 35.23 0.18
C ALA A 25 -15.94 34.03 0.65
N VAL A 26 -16.39 32.80 0.35
CA VAL A 26 -15.65 31.57 0.69
C VAL A 26 -14.31 31.50 -0.06
N ILE A 27 -14.30 31.81 -1.36
CA ILE A 27 -13.06 31.85 -2.15
C ILE A 27 -12.12 32.96 -1.64
N GLY A 28 -12.65 34.16 -1.38
CA GLY A 28 -11.88 35.27 -0.81
C GLY A 28 -11.24 34.90 0.53
N GLY A 29 -11.99 34.24 1.41
CA GLY A 29 -11.48 33.72 2.68
C GLY A 29 -10.38 32.67 2.50
N ALA A 30 -10.53 31.76 1.54
CA ALA A 30 -9.50 30.76 1.23
C ALA A 30 -8.21 31.40 0.68
N ILE A 31 -8.33 32.45 -0.14
CA ILE A 31 -7.17 33.21 -0.64
C ILE A 31 -6.50 33.98 0.50
N ALA A 32 -7.27 34.62 1.37
CA ALA A 32 -6.74 35.31 2.55
C ALA A 32 -6.02 34.32 3.50
N TYR A 33 -6.59 33.14 3.73
CA TYR A 33 -5.94 32.07 4.49
C TYR A 33 -4.58 31.66 3.90
N LEU A 34 -4.50 31.53 2.56
CA LEU A 34 -3.25 31.22 1.87
C LEU A 34 -2.20 32.36 1.95
N GLN A 35 -2.60 33.59 2.23
CA GLN A 35 -1.68 34.72 2.42
C GLN A 35 -1.18 34.86 3.86
N ILE A 36 -2.01 34.48 4.83
CA ILE A 36 -1.69 34.60 6.27
C ILE A 36 -0.88 33.40 6.76
N THR A 37 -1.15 32.21 6.22
CA THR A 37 -0.51 30.97 6.69
C THR A 37 0.97 30.96 6.29
N PRO A 38 1.91 30.79 7.23
CA PRO A 38 3.33 30.75 6.92
C PRO A 38 3.64 29.58 5.97
N HIS A 39 4.51 29.86 5.01
CA HIS A 39 4.97 28.85 4.05
C HIS A 39 5.94 27.90 4.75
N GLN A 40 5.67 26.60 4.65
CA GLN A 40 6.58 25.58 5.17
C GLN A 40 7.26 24.86 4.02
N TYR A 41 8.56 24.66 4.18
CA TYR A 41 9.46 24.07 3.22
C TYR A 41 9.90 22.70 3.71
N GLN A 42 9.70 21.67 2.89
CA GLN A 42 10.18 20.33 3.17
C GLN A 42 11.42 20.05 2.32
N THR A 43 12.46 19.52 2.96
CA THR A 43 13.64 18.97 2.28
C THR A 43 13.93 17.57 2.79
N SER A 44 14.63 16.77 2.00
CA SER A 44 14.86 15.36 2.29
C SER A 44 16.26 14.92 1.88
N THR A 45 16.86 14.04 2.68
CA THR A 45 18.04 13.25 2.33
C THR A 45 17.68 11.80 2.16
N ARG A 46 18.41 11.09 1.29
CA ARG A 46 18.34 9.63 1.16
C ARG A 46 19.59 8.96 1.69
N LEU A 47 19.38 8.03 2.61
CA LEU A 47 20.41 7.18 3.20
C LEU A 47 20.25 5.75 2.70
N MET A 48 21.34 5.10 2.28
CA MET A 48 21.36 3.67 1.93
C MET A 48 21.94 2.86 3.09
N LEU A 49 21.31 1.73 3.39
CA LEU A 49 21.92 0.67 4.20
C LEU A 49 22.59 -0.36 3.27
N ASP A 50 23.91 -0.44 3.31
CA ASP A 50 24.72 -1.41 2.56
C ASP A 50 24.94 -2.68 3.40
N GLN A 51 24.16 -3.74 3.11
CA GLN A 51 24.26 -5.03 3.80
C GLN A 51 25.52 -5.84 3.42
N LYS A 52 26.28 -5.45 2.38
CA LYS A 52 27.47 -6.20 1.94
C LYS A 52 28.73 -5.89 2.74
N ARG A 53 28.69 -4.87 3.59
CA ARG A 53 29.81 -4.49 4.46
C ARG A 53 29.70 -5.24 5.77
N VAL A 54 30.81 -5.86 6.19
CA VAL A 54 30.95 -6.69 7.40
C VAL A 54 30.09 -6.14 8.55
N SER A 55 28.97 -6.80 8.79
CA SER A 55 28.09 -6.44 9.90
C SER A 55 28.70 -7.04 11.15
N VAL A 56 29.21 -6.19 12.04
CA VAL A 56 29.76 -6.64 13.33
C VAL A 56 28.70 -7.37 14.18
N SER A 57 27.42 -7.08 13.94
CA SER A 57 26.30 -7.83 14.50
C SER A 57 26.29 -9.30 14.08
N GLU A 58 26.76 -9.65 12.87
CA GLU A 58 26.93 -11.04 12.43
C GLU A 58 28.12 -11.71 13.13
N LEU A 59 29.25 -11.00 13.29
CA LEU A 59 30.39 -11.49 14.06
C LEU A 59 30.02 -11.83 15.52
N GLY A 60 29.20 -10.99 16.16
CA GLY A 60 28.71 -11.24 17.51
C GLY A 60 27.69 -12.38 17.57
N ARG A 61 26.74 -12.44 16.62
CA ARG A 61 25.72 -13.49 16.54
C ARG A 61 26.33 -14.87 16.28
N ASP A 62 27.28 -14.98 15.36
CA ASP A 62 27.95 -16.26 15.06
C ASP A 62 28.74 -16.82 16.26
N LEU A 63 29.20 -15.95 17.16
CA LEU A 63 29.95 -16.33 18.38
C LEU A 63 29.06 -16.59 19.59
N THR A 64 27.82 -16.05 19.62
CA THR A 64 26.95 -16.08 20.81
C THR A 64 25.64 -16.86 20.62
N GLN A 65 25.19 -17.07 19.38
CA GLN A 65 23.92 -17.73 19.09
C GLN A 65 24.13 -19.17 18.61
N LEU A 66 24.25 -20.09 19.57
CA LEU A 66 23.71 -21.44 19.39
C LEU A 66 22.18 -21.33 19.50
N ASN A 67 21.48 -21.46 18.37
CA ASN A 67 20.03 -21.58 18.24
C ASN A 67 19.15 -20.51 18.94
N SER A 68 18.81 -19.45 18.22
CA SER A 68 17.53 -18.76 18.42
C SER A 68 17.03 -18.13 17.12
N GLY A 69 16.67 -18.99 16.16
CA GLY A 69 15.89 -18.59 14.99
C GLY A 69 14.45 -18.31 15.41
N THR A 70 14.13 -17.05 15.70
CA THR A 70 12.74 -16.60 15.77
C THR A 70 12.38 -16.05 14.38
N PRO A 71 11.50 -16.70 13.61
CA PRO A 71 11.04 -16.18 12.33
C PRO A 71 10.15 -14.97 12.61
N GLY A 72 10.64 -13.77 12.28
CA GLY A 72 9.93 -12.51 12.55
C GLY A 72 10.81 -11.37 13.06
N GLY A 73 12.14 -11.48 13.00
CA GLY A 73 13.05 -10.40 13.37
C GLY A 73 12.67 -9.07 12.72
N SER A 74 12.72 -8.00 13.52
CA SER A 74 12.41 -6.63 13.14
C SER A 74 13.08 -6.26 11.81
N ASN A 75 12.35 -5.51 10.97
CA ASN A 75 12.92 -4.98 9.74
C ASN A 75 14.12 -4.09 10.10
N PRO A 76 15.35 -4.40 9.66
CA PRO A 76 16.53 -3.64 10.04
C PRO A 76 16.43 -2.16 9.65
N LEU A 77 15.66 -1.84 8.61
CA LEU A 77 15.39 -0.45 8.21
C LEU A 77 14.47 0.27 9.19
N ALA A 78 13.54 -0.44 9.84
CA ALA A 78 12.66 0.14 10.86
C ALA A 78 13.44 0.45 12.15
N ASP A 79 14.33 -0.45 12.58
CA ASP A 79 15.18 -0.22 13.74
C ASP A 79 16.11 0.98 13.51
N GLN A 80 16.71 1.08 12.32
CA GLN A 80 17.53 2.23 11.95
C GLN A 80 16.71 3.53 11.84
N ALA A 81 15.46 3.47 11.38
CA ALA A 81 14.56 4.62 11.36
C ALA A 81 14.23 5.13 12.78
N GLU A 82 14.06 4.24 13.75
CA GLU A 82 13.86 4.60 15.15
C GLU A 82 15.13 5.23 15.75
N LEU A 83 16.30 4.66 15.44
CA LEU A 83 17.60 5.14 15.93
C LEU A 83 17.95 6.55 15.44
N ILE A 84 17.53 6.94 14.24
CA ILE A 84 17.68 8.32 13.74
C ILE A 84 16.98 9.33 14.67
N LYS A 85 15.86 8.94 15.30
CA LYS A 85 15.15 9.77 16.28
C LYS A 85 15.70 9.67 17.70
N SER A 86 16.75 8.88 17.91
CA SER A 86 17.35 8.75 19.24
C SER A 86 17.93 10.07 19.71
N GLN A 87 17.83 10.33 21.01
CA GLN A 87 18.33 11.56 21.63
C GLN A 87 19.82 11.80 21.32
N ARG A 88 20.62 10.74 21.21
CA ARG A 88 22.06 10.81 20.89
C ARG A 88 22.33 11.41 19.52
N VAL A 89 21.62 10.95 18.49
CA VAL A 89 21.75 11.45 17.11
C VAL A 89 21.23 12.88 17.02
N LEU A 90 20.06 13.15 17.62
CA LEU A 90 19.43 14.48 17.56
C LEU A 90 20.25 15.55 18.32
N GLN A 91 20.81 15.24 19.49
CA GLN A 91 21.68 16.16 20.24
C GLN A 91 22.96 16.50 19.47
N ARG A 92 23.58 15.50 18.83
CA ARG A 92 24.79 15.70 18.03
C ARG A 92 24.50 16.56 16.80
N ALA A 93 23.41 16.27 16.09
CA ALA A 93 22.93 17.08 14.98
C ALA A 93 22.63 18.52 15.41
N LEU A 94 21.98 18.72 16.56
CA LEU A 94 21.69 20.05 17.10
C LEU A 94 22.97 20.84 17.42
N THR A 95 23.98 20.16 17.98
CA THR A 95 25.30 20.76 18.27
C THR A 95 26.00 21.20 16.98
N GLU A 96 25.91 20.40 15.92
CA GLU A 96 26.49 20.73 14.61
C GLU A 96 25.77 21.92 13.95
N VAL A 97 24.43 21.92 13.96
CA VAL A 97 23.63 23.02 13.39
C VAL A 97 23.89 24.32 14.14
N THR A 98 23.98 24.31 15.47
CA THR A 98 24.26 25.50 16.29
C THR A 98 25.69 26.02 16.11
N ALA A 99 26.67 25.13 15.89
CA ALA A 99 28.05 25.51 15.59
C ALA A 99 28.22 26.14 14.20
N GLU A 100 27.54 25.60 13.17
CA GLU A 100 27.64 26.10 11.79
C GLU A 100 26.83 27.39 11.54
N SER A 101 25.81 27.68 12.37
CA SER A 101 24.84 28.74 12.05
C SER A 101 25.20 30.13 12.59
N GLY A 102 26.19 30.30 13.46
CA GLY A 102 26.55 31.62 14.02
C GLY A 102 25.40 32.35 14.73
N PHE A 103 24.26 31.67 14.92
CA PHE A 103 22.99 32.21 15.37
C PHE A 103 22.99 32.22 16.90
N ARG A 104 23.69 33.19 17.49
CA ARG A 104 23.59 33.51 18.92
C ARG A 104 22.34 34.36 19.19
N SER A 105 21.16 33.81 18.90
CA SER A 105 19.89 34.39 19.36
C SER A 105 19.27 33.43 20.39
N PRO A 106 19.27 33.79 21.69
CA PRO A 106 18.75 32.93 22.76
C PRO A 106 17.23 32.70 22.70
N GLU A 107 16.51 33.35 21.76
CA GLU A 107 15.06 33.23 21.59
C GLU A 107 14.63 32.20 20.53
N ASN A 108 15.56 31.57 19.80
CA ASN A 108 15.26 30.62 18.71
C ASN A 108 16.09 29.32 18.80
N GLU A 109 16.39 28.87 20.02
CA GLU A 109 17.07 27.58 20.25
C GLU A 109 16.13 26.43 19.89
N LEU A 110 16.40 25.78 18.75
CA LEU A 110 15.77 24.52 18.39
C LEU A 110 16.00 23.50 19.50
N THR A 111 14.92 23.01 20.10
CA THR A 111 15.01 21.93 21.10
C THR A 111 15.01 20.56 20.41
N VAL A 112 15.53 19.54 21.09
CA VAL A 112 15.52 18.15 20.60
C VAL A 112 14.09 17.67 20.31
N ASP A 113 13.12 18.09 21.12
CA ASP A 113 11.71 17.74 20.94
C ASP A 113 11.11 18.37 19.68
N GLN A 114 11.38 19.66 19.43
CA GLN A 114 10.96 20.34 18.20
C GLN A 114 11.60 19.70 16.96
N LEU A 115 12.86 19.28 17.07
CA LEU A 115 13.58 18.62 15.98
C LEU A 115 12.98 17.23 15.69
N SER A 116 12.69 16.45 16.73
CA SER A 116 12.02 15.14 16.60
C SER A 116 10.62 15.24 15.97
N GLN A 117 9.80 16.21 16.40
CA GLN A 117 8.44 16.41 15.87
C GLN A 117 8.43 16.83 14.40
N GLY A 118 9.40 17.67 13.98
CA GLY A 118 9.54 18.09 12.59
C GLY A 118 10.17 17.03 11.66
N LEU A 119 10.81 16.00 12.23
CA LEU A 119 11.52 14.96 11.48
C LEU A 119 10.59 13.82 11.07
N LYS A 120 10.45 13.60 9.76
CA LYS A 120 9.70 12.49 9.17
C LYS A 120 10.64 11.55 8.46
N ILE A 121 10.57 10.27 8.83
CA ILE A 121 11.39 9.21 8.27
C ILE A 121 10.48 8.25 7.51
N LYS A 122 10.81 8.01 6.25
CA LYS A 122 10.04 7.13 5.36
C LYS A 122 10.97 6.04 4.82
N ILE A 123 10.56 4.79 4.98
CA ILE A 123 11.23 3.65 4.35
C ILE A 123 10.73 3.56 2.92
N VAL A 124 11.63 3.62 1.94
CA VAL A 124 11.25 3.49 0.53
C VAL A 124 10.95 2.01 0.25
N PRO A 125 9.69 1.64 -0.11
CA PRO A 125 9.29 0.24 -0.26
C PRO A 125 10.17 -0.52 -1.25
N ALA A 126 10.46 -1.79 -0.94
CA ALA A 126 11.30 -2.67 -1.75
C ALA A 126 12.74 -2.16 -2.00
N THR A 127 13.26 -1.27 -1.15
CA THR A 127 14.65 -0.78 -1.22
C THR A 127 15.27 -0.69 0.18
N ASN A 128 16.61 -0.60 0.23
CA ASN A 128 17.36 -0.34 1.47
C ASN A 128 17.58 1.16 1.71
N ILE A 129 16.62 1.99 1.30
CA ILE A 129 16.74 3.46 1.34
C ILE A 129 15.82 4.03 2.42
N LEU A 130 16.39 4.86 3.30
CA LEU A 130 15.68 5.69 4.26
C LEU A 130 15.65 7.13 3.74
N GLU A 131 14.45 7.67 3.62
CA GLU A 131 14.22 9.08 3.30
C GLU A 131 13.96 9.84 4.60
N VAL A 132 14.90 10.71 4.97
CA VAL A 132 14.82 11.56 6.15
C VAL A 132 14.43 12.95 5.69
N SER A 133 13.28 13.45 6.14
CA SER A 133 12.77 14.76 5.76
C SER A 133 12.43 15.62 6.97
N TYR A 134 12.59 16.94 6.81
CA TYR A 134 12.30 17.91 7.86
C TYR A 134 11.52 19.08 7.28
N LEU A 135 10.57 19.58 8.08
CA LEU A 135 9.66 20.65 7.71
C LEU A 135 9.97 21.89 8.56
N ASN A 136 10.28 23.01 7.92
CA ASN A 136 10.55 24.28 8.61
C ASN A 136 10.11 25.49 7.75
N GLU A 137 9.96 26.66 8.35
CA GLU A 137 9.68 27.91 7.66
C GLU A 137 10.89 28.43 6.88
N ASP A 138 12.10 28.19 7.39
CA ASP A 138 13.34 28.54 6.69
C ASP A 138 13.87 27.34 5.87
N PRO A 139 13.92 27.43 4.52
CA PRO A 139 14.43 26.35 3.66
C PRO A 139 15.92 26.06 3.88
N ILE A 140 16.72 27.05 4.28
CA ILE A 140 18.15 26.89 4.54
C ILE A 140 18.35 26.12 5.84
N LEU A 141 17.64 26.52 6.89
CA LEU A 141 17.68 25.85 8.19
C LEU A 141 17.22 24.39 8.07
N ALA A 142 16.12 24.14 7.34
CA ALA A 142 15.63 22.78 7.11
C ALA A 142 16.70 21.88 6.45
N THR A 143 17.42 22.43 5.48
CA THR A 143 18.48 21.72 4.76
C THR A 143 19.66 21.41 5.67
N LYS A 144 20.08 22.38 6.48
CA LYS A 144 21.15 22.20 7.48
C LYS A 144 20.78 21.14 8.50
N VAL A 145 19.56 21.17 9.04
CA VAL A 145 19.07 20.20 10.02
C VAL A 145 19.09 18.78 9.45
N VAL A 146 18.50 18.56 8.26
CA VAL A 146 18.47 17.22 7.65
C VAL A 146 19.87 16.69 7.35
N ASN A 147 20.75 17.53 6.79
CA ASN A 147 22.12 17.14 6.50
C ASN A 147 22.93 16.86 7.78
N ALA A 148 22.73 17.64 8.84
CA ALA A 148 23.37 17.42 10.14
C ALA A 148 22.86 16.13 10.81
N VAL A 149 21.55 15.87 10.81
CA VAL A 149 20.98 14.61 11.32
C VAL A 149 21.54 13.41 10.55
N SER A 150 21.65 13.54 9.22
CA SER A 150 22.18 12.50 8.35
C SER A 150 23.66 12.22 8.61
N ARG A 151 24.49 13.26 8.78
CA ARG A 151 25.91 13.15 9.17
C ARG A 151 26.06 12.54 10.56
N ALA A 152 25.31 13.06 11.54
CA ALA A 152 25.31 12.56 12.91
C ALA A 152 24.94 11.08 12.99
N MET A 153 23.97 10.63 12.18
CA MET A 153 23.59 9.21 12.10
C MET A 153 24.72 8.35 11.52
N VAL A 154 25.34 8.77 10.42
CA VAL A 154 26.46 8.03 9.81
C VAL A 154 27.64 7.93 10.77
N GLU A 155 27.97 9.02 11.47
CA GLU A 155 29.03 9.05 12.48
C GLU A 155 28.71 8.16 13.68
N ASP A 156 27.49 8.26 14.22
CA ASP A 156 27.07 7.46 15.38
C ASP A 156 27.10 5.97 15.05
N ASN A 157 26.56 5.59 13.90
CA ASN A 157 26.59 4.22 13.42
C ASN A 157 28.02 3.70 13.20
N THR A 158 28.90 4.53 12.61
CA THR A 158 30.32 4.18 12.45
C THR A 158 30.99 3.98 13.81
N GLN A 159 30.66 4.81 14.80
CA GLN A 159 31.18 4.70 16.16
C GLN A 159 30.68 3.44 16.89
N VAL A 160 29.40 3.10 16.74
CA VAL A 160 28.81 1.86 17.30
C VAL A 160 29.48 0.63 16.71
N ILE A 161 29.56 0.53 15.38
CA ILE A 161 30.20 -0.58 14.67
C ILE A 161 31.66 -0.73 15.12
N ARG A 162 32.39 0.38 15.21
CA ARG A 162 33.80 0.38 15.66
C ARG A 162 33.93 -0.10 17.11
N GLN A 163 33.04 0.32 18.00
CA GLN A 163 33.04 -0.08 19.40
C GLN A 163 32.74 -1.57 19.57
N GLU A 164 31.78 -2.09 18.80
CA GLU A 164 31.47 -3.52 18.76
C GLU A 164 32.66 -4.33 18.22
N ALA A 165 33.29 -3.88 17.13
CA ALA A 165 34.45 -4.54 16.54
C ALA A 165 35.62 -4.59 17.53
N ALA A 166 35.85 -3.50 18.26
CA ALA A 166 36.86 -3.43 19.32
C ALA A 166 36.58 -4.42 20.46
N ASN A 167 35.31 -4.60 20.84
CA ASN A 167 34.92 -5.57 21.88
C ASN A 167 35.14 -7.01 21.39
N VAL A 168 34.75 -7.34 20.16
CA VAL A 168 34.98 -8.66 19.54
C VAL A 168 36.48 -8.94 19.41
N ARG A 169 37.26 -7.96 18.93
CA ARG A 169 38.72 -8.08 18.86
C ARG A 169 39.31 -8.38 20.22
N LYS A 170 38.99 -7.61 21.27
CA LYS A 170 39.51 -7.84 22.63
C LYS A 170 39.18 -9.24 23.14
N PHE A 171 37.98 -9.74 22.86
CA PHE A 171 37.59 -11.11 23.21
C PHE A 171 38.44 -12.14 22.45
N LEU A 172 38.60 -11.99 21.13
CA LEU A 172 39.37 -12.91 20.29
C LEU A 172 40.88 -12.85 20.58
N GLU A 173 41.45 -11.68 20.88
CA GLU A 173 42.85 -11.52 21.29
C GLU A 173 43.16 -12.30 22.57
N LYS A 174 42.17 -12.48 23.46
CA LYS A 174 42.29 -13.34 24.64
C LYS A 174 42.15 -14.84 24.30
N LYS A 175 41.27 -15.20 23.35
CA LYS A 175 40.98 -16.60 22.99
C LYS A 175 41.98 -17.26 22.04
N VAL A 176 42.59 -16.51 21.12
CA VAL A 176 43.58 -17.05 20.17
C VAL A 176 44.80 -17.67 20.88
N PRO A 177 45.41 -17.06 21.93
CA PRO A 177 46.48 -17.70 22.69
C PRO A 177 46.04 -18.99 23.41
N GLU A 178 44.82 -19.02 23.96
CA GLU A 178 44.25 -20.21 24.59
C GLU A 178 44.12 -21.36 23.59
N ALA A 179 43.54 -21.09 22.41
CA ALA A 179 43.41 -22.07 21.32
C ALA A 179 44.77 -22.54 20.77
N ARG A 180 45.74 -21.62 20.65
CA ARG A 180 47.12 -21.97 20.24
C ARG A 180 47.76 -22.92 21.24
N LYS A 181 47.56 -22.71 22.55
CA LYS A 181 48.07 -23.61 23.59
C LYS A 181 47.41 -24.99 23.49
N GLN A 182 46.10 -25.06 23.26
CA GLN A 182 45.38 -26.33 23.06
C GLN A 182 45.90 -27.10 21.85
N LEU A 183 46.14 -26.43 20.72
CA LEU A 183 46.76 -27.05 19.55
C LEU A 183 48.16 -27.59 19.89
N GLN A 184 49.00 -26.80 20.57
CA GLN A 184 50.34 -27.23 20.95
C GLN A 184 50.29 -28.46 21.89
N GLU A 185 49.35 -28.52 22.83
CA GLU A 185 49.14 -29.67 23.70
C GLU A 185 48.68 -30.91 22.91
N ALA A 186 47.77 -30.74 21.94
CA ALA A 186 47.32 -31.81 21.07
C ALA A 186 48.46 -32.34 20.16
N GLU A 187 49.23 -31.44 19.55
CA GLU A 187 50.43 -31.78 18.76
C GLU A 187 51.47 -32.52 19.59
N GLN A 188 51.73 -32.08 20.82
CA GLN A 188 52.66 -32.77 21.72
C GLN A 188 52.16 -34.16 22.11
N LYS A 189 50.87 -34.33 22.39
CA LYS A 189 50.28 -35.64 22.68
C LYS A 189 50.38 -36.59 21.49
N GLU A 190 50.04 -36.12 20.28
CA GLU A 190 50.18 -36.90 19.05
C GLU A 190 51.65 -37.28 18.79
N ASN A 191 52.56 -36.30 18.88
CA ASN A 191 53.99 -36.53 18.65
C ASN A 191 54.60 -37.49 19.67
N ARG A 192 54.27 -37.36 20.97
CA ARG A 192 54.72 -38.32 22.01
C ARG A 192 54.21 -39.73 21.72
N TYR A 193 52.96 -39.86 21.28
CA TYR A 193 52.40 -41.17 20.90
C TYR A 193 53.16 -41.76 19.70
N ARG A 194 53.36 -40.98 18.63
CA ARG A 194 54.15 -41.38 17.44
C ARG A 194 55.60 -41.77 17.78
N GLN A 195 56.24 -41.03 18.69
CA GLN A 195 57.60 -41.35 19.16
C GLN A 195 57.61 -42.65 19.98
N SER A 196 56.62 -42.85 20.86
CA SER A 196 56.52 -44.07 21.68
C SER A 196 56.16 -45.33 20.89
N SER A 197 55.40 -45.18 19.79
CA SER A 197 55.07 -46.30 18.91
C SER A 197 56.19 -46.63 17.93
N GLY A 198 57.12 -45.70 17.67
CA GLY A 198 58.25 -45.90 16.75
C GLY A 198 57.85 -45.95 15.27
N ILE A 199 56.63 -45.50 14.93
CA ILE A 199 56.05 -45.60 13.59
C ILE A 199 55.88 -44.20 12.98
N VAL A 200 56.68 -43.93 11.94
CA VAL A 200 56.65 -42.67 11.19
C VAL A 200 55.53 -42.68 10.12
N SER A 201 55.30 -43.83 9.48
CA SER A 201 54.25 -44.04 8.46
C SER A 201 53.65 -45.44 8.59
N PHE A 202 52.37 -45.53 8.96
CA PHE A 202 51.65 -46.80 9.08
C PHE A 202 51.39 -47.44 7.73
N ASP A 203 51.13 -46.65 6.69
CA ASP A 203 50.79 -47.17 5.35
C ASP A 203 52.01 -47.81 4.68
N GLU A 204 53.19 -47.18 4.79
CA GLU A 204 54.43 -47.70 4.22
C GLU A 204 54.91 -48.95 4.98
N GLN A 205 54.80 -48.96 6.31
CA GLN A 205 55.11 -50.14 7.12
C GLN A 205 54.13 -51.28 6.88
N THR A 206 52.83 -51.00 6.75
CA THR A 206 51.82 -52.02 6.44
C THR A 206 52.11 -52.64 5.07
N LYS A 207 52.41 -51.82 4.07
CA LYS A 207 52.77 -52.29 2.72
C LYS A 207 54.03 -53.17 2.75
N SER A 208 55.09 -52.70 3.42
CA SER A 208 56.34 -53.46 3.57
C SER A 208 56.14 -54.80 4.31
N LEU A 209 55.31 -54.83 5.36
CA LEU A 209 54.98 -56.04 6.09
C LEU A 209 54.16 -57.02 5.25
N VAL A 210 53.17 -56.53 4.49
CA VAL A 210 52.35 -57.36 3.58
C VAL A 210 53.21 -57.94 2.47
N GLU A 211 54.11 -57.14 1.86
CA GLU A 211 55.07 -57.62 0.87
C GLU A 211 56.02 -58.67 1.46
N SER A 212 56.57 -58.42 2.66
CA SER A 212 57.42 -59.39 3.36
C SER A 212 56.67 -60.69 3.67
N LEU A 213 55.41 -60.59 4.12
CA LEU A 213 54.56 -61.75 4.40
C LEU A 213 54.30 -62.56 3.12
N ALA A 214 53.98 -61.89 2.01
CA ALA A 214 53.76 -62.54 0.71
C ALA A 214 55.04 -63.25 0.22
N THR A 215 56.22 -62.65 0.40
CA THR A 215 57.49 -63.32 0.03
C THR A 215 57.76 -64.56 0.89
N LEU A 216 57.48 -64.52 2.19
CA LEU A 216 57.63 -65.67 3.08
C LEU A 216 56.59 -66.77 2.78
N GLU A 217 55.35 -66.40 2.46
CA GLU A 217 54.32 -67.37 2.03
C GLU A 217 54.72 -68.07 0.73
N GLN A 218 55.27 -67.33 -0.24
CA GLN A 218 55.80 -67.91 -1.46
C GLN A 218 56.97 -68.86 -1.17
N GLN A 219 57.90 -68.47 -0.29
CA GLN A 219 58.99 -69.34 0.15
C GLN A 219 58.46 -70.60 0.86
N GLU A 220 57.50 -70.47 1.77
CA GLU A 220 56.86 -71.59 2.46
C GLU A 220 56.21 -72.57 1.49
N ASN A 221 55.49 -72.07 0.47
CA ASN A 221 54.87 -72.89 -0.56
C ASN A 221 55.91 -73.63 -1.39
N THR A 222 56.99 -72.96 -1.80
CA THR A 222 58.08 -73.61 -2.56
C THR A 222 58.80 -74.67 -1.74
N LEU A 223 59.11 -74.39 -0.47
CA LEU A 223 59.75 -75.34 0.45
C LEU A 223 58.84 -76.52 0.75
N SER A 224 57.54 -76.29 0.91
CA SER A 224 56.54 -77.35 1.13
C SER A 224 56.43 -78.25 -0.11
N ALA A 225 56.44 -77.68 -1.32
CA ALA A 225 56.45 -78.43 -2.56
C ALA A 225 57.72 -79.28 -2.71
N GLN A 226 58.90 -78.71 -2.45
CA GLN A 226 60.18 -79.43 -2.46
C GLN A 226 60.20 -80.55 -1.42
N LEU A 227 59.67 -80.30 -0.21
CA LEU A 227 59.58 -81.32 0.84
C LEU A 227 58.65 -82.47 0.43
N GLN A 228 57.54 -82.16 -0.24
CA GLN A 228 56.62 -83.17 -0.76
C GLN A 228 57.25 -84.00 -1.89
N GLU A 229 58.04 -83.37 -2.77
CA GLU A 229 58.83 -84.06 -3.80
C GLU A 229 59.89 -84.98 -3.16
N LEU A 230 60.59 -84.52 -2.12
CA LEU A 230 61.54 -85.36 -1.39
C LEU A 230 60.85 -86.55 -0.73
N ARG A 231 59.68 -86.34 -0.10
CA ARG A 231 58.86 -87.41 0.50
C ARG A 231 58.34 -88.42 -0.53
N SER A 232 57.90 -87.96 -1.69
CA SER A 232 57.43 -88.87 -2.76
C SER A 232 58.59 -89.66 -3.36
N LYS A 233 59.75 -89.03 -3.55
CA LYS A 233 60.99 -89.69 -3.97
C LYS A 233 61.42 -90.75 -2.96
N GLU A 234 61.41 -90.42 -1.67
CA GLU A 234 61.68 -91.38 -0.60
C GLU A 234 60.72 -92.57 -0.64
N ALA A 235 59.41 -92.34 -0.76
CA ALA A 235 58.40 -93.39 -0.83
C ALA A 235 58.62 -94.30 -2.06
N SER A 236 58.98 -93.73 -3.22
CA SER A 236 59.30 -94.50 -4.43
C SER A 236 60.57 -95.34 -4.27
N LEU A 237 61.61 -94.78 -3.64
CA LEU A 237 62.85 -95.49 -3.35
C LEU A 237 62.62 -96.63 -2.37
N GLN A 238 61.79 -96.41 -1.33
CA GLN A 238 61.38 -97.44 -0.36
C GLN A 238 60.57 -98.57 -1.00
N GLN A 239 59.77 -98.30 -2.04
CA GLN A 239 58.97 -99.31 -2.74
C GLN A 239 59.83 -100.24 -3.63
N VAL A 240 60.96 -99.74 -4.14
CA VAL A 240 61.89 -100.48 -5.02
C VAL A 240 62.90 -101.32 -4.24
N THR A 241 63.09 -101.07 -2.94
CA THR A 241 64.01 -101.84 -2.11
C THR A 241 63.26 -102.89 -1.27
N ASP A 242 63.73 -104.14 -1.29
CA ASP A 242 63.13 -105.26 -0.55
C ASP A 242 63.00 -104.92 0.96
N ALA A 243 61.77 -104.87 1.47
CA ALA A 243 61.42 -104.28 2.78
C ALA A 243 62.13 -104.92 3.99
N LYS A 244 62.71 -106.13 3.85
CA LYS A 244 63.49 -106.81 4.90
C LYS A 244 64.94 -106.32 5.00
N ALA A 245 65.61 -106.05 3.88
CA ALA A 245 66.95 -105.44 3.88
C ALA A 245 66.88 -103.97 4.35
N LEU A 246 65.77 -103.31 4.01
CA LEU A 246 65.48 -101.94 4.40
C LEU A 246 65.37 -101.80 5.92
N ASN A 247 64.59 -102.64 6.61
CA ASN A 247 64.47 -102.55 8.07
C ASN A 247 65.78 -102.84 8.82
N GLN A 248 66.68 -103.67 8.29
CA GLN A 248 67.99 -103.92 8.90
C GLN A 248 68.98 -102.79 8.62
N ALA A 249 69.00 -102.21 7.42
CA ALA A 249 69.81 -101.03 7.11
C ALA A 249 69.30 -99.77 7.85
N TYR A 250 67.98 -99.60 7.94
CA TYR A 250 67.37 -98.55 8.74
C TYR A 250 67.55 -98.78 10.24
N ALA A 251 67.58 -100.02 10.73
CA ALA A 251 67.89 -100.32 12.13
C ALA A 251 69.38 -100.14 12.45
N ALA A 252 70.30 -100.33 11.50
CA ALA A 252 71.72 -100.00 11.69
C ALA A 252 71.96 -98.47 11.71
N VAL A 253 71.16 -97.70 10.97
CA VAL A 253 71.25 -96.23 10.91
C VAL A 253 70.41 -95.53 12.00
N ARG A 254 69.28 -96.10 12.46
CA ARG A 254 68.46 -95.60 13.60
C ARG A 254 68.87 -96.20 14.95
N GLY A 255 69.18 -97.48 14.98
CA GLY A 255 69.62 -98.22 16.18
C GLY A 255 71.11 -97.98 16.37
N GLY A 256 71.43 -96.84 16.97
CA GLY A 256 72.77 -96.33 17.09
C GLY A 256 73.81 -97.34 17.56
N GLN A 257 74.97 -97.26 16.93
CA GLN A 257 76.24 -97.48 17.62
C GLN A 257 77.23 -96.31 17.46
N ASP A 258 76.98 -95.34 16.58
CA ASP A 258 77.75 -94.09 16.55
C ASP A 258 76.91 -92.91 17.04
N GLU A 259 76.98 -92.64 18.35
CA GLU A 259 76.57 -91.33 18.93
C GLU A 259 77.18 -90.15 18.16
N GLU A 260 78.35 -90.37 17.54
CA GLU A 260 79.06 -89.39 16.73
C GLU A 260 78.30 -89.00 15.45
N LEU A 261 77.68 -89.94 14.73
CA LEU A 261 76.90 -89.65 13.51
C LEU A 261 75.59 -88.93 13.81
N LYS A 262 74.92 -89.29 14.92
CA LYS A 262 73.72 -88.59 15.40
C LYS A 262 74.07 -87.17 15.86
N ALA A 263 75.19 -87.01 16.58
CA ALA A 263 75.70 -85.70 16.97
C ALA A 263 76.09 -84.84 15.76
N LEU A 264 76.73 -85.42 14.74
CA LEU A 264 77.05 -84.75 13.47
C LEU A 264 75.78 -84.32 12.73
N ARG A 265 74.75 -85.18 12.64
CA ARG A 265 73.45 -84.85 12.04
C ARG A 265 72.76 -83.69 12.78
N ASN A 266 72.75 -83.73 14.11
CA ASN A 266 72.16 -82.67 14.91
C ASN A 266 72.93 -81.35 14.75
N LYS A 267 74.27 -81.39 14.76
CA LYS A 267 75.12 -80.21 14.49
C LYS A 267 74.93 -79.67 13.08
N LEU A 268 74.75 -80.54 12.08
CA LEU A 268 74.49 -80.12 10.70
C LEU A 268 73.12 -79.43 10.60
N ALA A 269 72.09 -79.99 11.24
CA ALA A 269 70.77 -79.37 11.32
C ALA A 269 70.78 -78.04 12.07
N GLU A 270 71.58 -77.94 13.15
CA GLU A 270 71.80 -76.71 13.91
C GLU A 270 72.50 -75.65 13.06
N ILE A 271 73.60 -75.99 12.38
CA ILE A 271 74.31 -75.09 11.47
C ILE A 271 73.40 -74.64 10.32
N GLU A 272 72.62 -75.54 9.71
CA GLU A 272 71.64 -75.15 8.67
C GLU A 272 70.61 -74.17 9.24
N THR A 273 70.13 -74.38 10.47
CA THR A 273 69.23 -73.45 11.15
C THR A 273 69.88 -72.09 11.37
N GLN A 274 71.14 -72.08 11.85
CA GLN A 274 71.93 -70.85 12.02
C GLN A 274 72.22 -70.15 10.69
N LEU A 275 72.42 -70.89 9.61
CA LEU A 275 72.72 -70.36 8.28
C LEU A 275 71.47 -69.73 7.65
N VAL A 276 70.31 -70.37 7.84
CA VAL A 276 69.01 -69.77 7.47
C VAL A 276 68.79 -68.49 8.27
N GLN A 277 69.03 -68.50 9.59
CA GLN A 277 68.91 -67.31 10.42
C GLN A 277 69.89 -66.19 10.03
N ALA A 278 71.15 -66.53 9.73
CA ALA A 278 72.16 -65.56 9.31
C ALA A 278 71.77 -64.92 7.96
N ARG A 279 71.25 -65.70 7.02
CA ARG A 279 70.74 -65.21 5.73
C ARG A 279 69.52 -64.31 5.81
N LEU A 280 68.81 -64.28 6.95
CA LEU A 280 67.71 -63.33 7.16
C LEU A 280 68.20 -61.89 7.38
N SER A 281 69.46 -61.70 7.76
CA SER A 281 70.02 -60.40 8.11
C SER A 281 71.26 -60.02 7.30
N LEU A 282 71.90 -61.00 6.66
CA LEU A 282 73.20 -60.86 6.03
C LEU A 282 73.15 -61.41 4.60
N THR A 283 73.86 -60.76 3.69
CA THR A 283 73.99 -61.22 2.30
C THR A 283 74.84 -62.49 2.22
N ASP A 284 74.68 -63.26 1.14
CA ASP A 284 75.41 -64.52 0.94
C ASP A 284 76.95 -64.37 0.97
N ASN A 285 77.47 -63.16 0.72
CA ASN A 285 78.89 -62.83 0.74
C ASN A 285 79.39 -62.36 2.13
N HIS A 286 78.53 -62.31 3.15
CA HIS A 286 78.93 -61.88 4.47
C HIS A 286 79.85 -62.92 5.15
N PRO A 287 80.94 -62.51 5.83
CA PRO A 287 81.94 -63.44 6.38
C PRO A 287 81.37 -64.53 7.30
N THR A 288 80.35 -64.22 8.11
CA THR A 288 79.68 -65.24 8.94
C THR A 288 78.87 -66.25 8.13
N VAL A 289 78.20 -65.83 7.05
CA VAL A 289 77.47 -66.77 6.17
C VAL A 289 78.48 -67.67 5.45
N ILE A 290 79.58 -67.10 4.94
CA ILE A 290 80.66 -67.88 4.32
C ILE A 290 81.28 -68.86 5.32
N ASN A 291 81.52 -68.44 6.57
CA ASN A 291 82.07 -69.31 7.60
C ASN A 291 81.10 -70.45 7.94
N LEU A 292 79.82 -70.15 8.14
CA LEU A 292 78.78 -71.17 8.39
C LEU A 292 78.63 -72.12 7.19
N LEU A 293 78.72 -71.62 5.95
CA LEU A 293 78.75 -72.45 4.75
C LEU A 293 79.98 -73.37 4.73
N GLY A 294 81.15 -72.85 5.11
CA GLY A 294 82.38 -73.61 5.25
C GLY A 294 82.26 -74.70 6.32
N GLN A 295 81.74 -74.35 7.50
CA GLN A 295 81.48 -75.29 8.60
C GLN A 295 80.47 -76.37 8.19
N ARG A 296 79.37 -75.99 7.53
CA ARG A 296 78.39 -76.93 6.98
C ARG A 296 79.02 -77.88 5.99
N ASN A 297 79.81 -77.37 5.04
CA ASN A 297 80.43 -78.20 4.01
C ASN A 297 81.45 -79.16 4.63
N GLY A 298 82.24 -78.70 5.61
CA GLY A 298 83.15 -79.53 6.38
C GLY A 298 82.41 -80.63 7.15
N LEU A 299 81.35 -80.27 7.88
CA LEU A 299 80.49 -81.21 8.60
C LEU A 299 79.80 -82.21 7.65
N ARG A 300 79.35 -81.76 6.48
CA ARG A 300 78.75 -82.63 5.45
C ARG A 300 79.77 -83.62 4.91
N ALA A 301 81.00 -83.20 4.67
CA ALA A 301 82.08 -84.09 4.23
C ALA A 301 82.45 -85.11 5.33
N LEU A 302 82.54 -84.68 6.59
CA LEU A 302 82.77 -85.57 7.74
C LEU A 302 81.62 -86.56 7.94
N TYR A 303 80.38 -86.11 7.76
CA TYR A 303 79.20 -86.96 7.81
C TYR A 303 79.19 -87.98 6.67
N GLN A 304 79.50 -87.57 5.42
CA GLN A 304 79.65 -88.46 4.27
C GLN A 304 80.78 -89.50 4.48
N GLN A 305 81.89 -89.08 5.08
CA GLN A 305 82.99 -89.98 5.43
C GLN A 305 82.57 -90.97 6.54
N GLY A 306 81.77 -90.53 7.52
CA GLY A 306 81.16 -91.39 8.54
C GLY A 306 80.18 -92.40 7.95
N LEU A 307 79.31 -91.97 7.02
CA LEU A 307 78.40 -92.86 6.29
C LEU A 307 79.14 -93.94 5.48
N ALA A 308 80.26 -93.56 4.85
CA ALA A 308 81.11 -94.51 4.13
C ALA A 308 81.79 -95.54 5.05
N ARG A 309 82.01 -95.20 6.34
CA ARG A 309 82.57 -96.11 7.36
C ARG A 309 81.53 -97.06 7.94
N VAL A 310 80.29 -96.61 8.06
CA VAL A 310 79.14 -97.41 8.56
C VAL A 310 78.54 -98.31 7.47
N SER A 311 79.05 -98.24 6.24
CA SER A 311 78.74 -99.22 5.18
C SER A 311 79.21 -100.63 5.60
N PRO A 312 78.37 -101.68 5.48
CA PRO A 312 78.62 -102.97 6.10
C PRO A 312 79.78 -103.69 5.39
N ARG A 313 81.00 -103.52 5.90
CA ARG A 313 82.14 -104.37 5.57
C ARG A 313 82.21 -105.47 6.64
N ASN A 314 81.79 -106.67 6.23
CA ASN A 314 81.97 -107.98 6.86
C ASN A 314 80.72 -108.61 7.50
N GLN A 315 80.03 -109.45 6.73
CA GLN A 315 80.05 -110.90 6.98
C GLN A 315 79.95 -111.66 5.65
N SER A 316 80.62 -112.80 5.60
CA SER A 316 81.08 -113.53 4.43
C SER A 316 80.07 -114.52 3.84
N ILE A 317 80.15 -114.72 2.50
CA ILE A 317 79.74 -115.90 1.69
C ILE A 317 78.28 -115.97 1.22
N SER A 318 78.04 -115.68 -0.06
CA SER A 318 77.82 -116.71 -1.10
C SER A 318 77.71 -116.08 -2.49
N SER A 319 78.50 -116.60 -3.42
CA SER A 319 78.62 -116.20 -4.81
C SER A 319 77.30 -116.41 -5.57
N GLY A 320 76.52 -115.36 -5.80
CA GLY A 320 75.24 -115.52 -6.48
C GLY A 320 74.40 -114.29 -6.81
N SER A 321 74.86 -113.04 -6.68
CA SER A 321 74.17 -111.86 -7.25
C SER A 321 75.00 -110.57 -7.07
N VAL A 322 76.16 -110.48 -7.71
CA VAL A 322 77.06 -109.30 -7.60
C VAL A 322 76.40 -108.01 -8.12
N ALA A 323 75.37 -108.10 -8.98
CA ALA A 323 74.62 -106.93 -9.42
C ALA A 323 73.60 -106.41 -8.39
N GLY A 324 73.09 -107.26 -7.49
CA GLY A 324 72.06 -106.87 -6.51
C GLY A 324 72.61 -106.09 -5.31
N ASP A 325 73.83 -106.41 -4.87
CA ASP A 325 74.45 -105.77 -3.69
C ASP A 325 74.96 -104.35 -3.97
N GLN A 326 75.53 -104.08 -5.15
CA GLN A 326 75.92 -102.73 -5.55
C GLN A 326 74.72 -101.80 -5.72
N ILE A 327 73.63 -102.31 -6.31
CA ILE A 327 72.39 -101.54 -6.49
C ILE A 327 71.72 -101.27 -5.14
N SER A 328 71.71 -102.24 -4.22
CA SER A 328 71.15 -102.07 -2.87
C SER A 328 71.96 -101.09 -2.02
N GLN A 329 73.30 -101.07 -2.17
CA GLN A 329 74.19 -100.13 -1.48
C GLN A 329 74.06 -98.69 -2.03
N ASP A 330 73.92 -98.55 -3.34
CA ASP A 330 73.67 -97.24 -3.97
C ASP A 330 72.29 -96.68 -3.58
N LEU A 331 71.23 -97.52 -3.60
CA LEU A 331 69.89 -97.10 -3.14
C LEU A 331 69.88 -96.69 -1.66
N THR A 332 70.60 -97.42 -0.79
CA THR A 332 70.69 -97.08 0.64
C THR A 332 71.41 -95.75 0.86
N SER A 333 72.48 -95.48 0.11
CA SER A 333 73.20 -94.20 0.16
C SER A 333 72.34 -93.04 -0.34
N GLN A 334 71.58 -93.25 -1.43
CA GLN A 334 70.65 -92.26 -1.97
C GLN A 334 69.49 -91.96 -1.00
N LEU A 335 68.99 -92.96 -0.27
CA LEU A 335 67.96 -92.79 0.75
C LEU A 335 68.46 -91.94 1.94
N ILE A 336 69.68 -92.16 2.43
CA ILE A 336 70.23 -91.39 3.55
C ILE A 336 70.49 -89.92 3.14
N ILE A 337 70.99 -89.70 1.92
CA ILE A 337 71.16 -88.34 1.38
C ILE A 337 69.80 -87.64 1.29
N ASN A 338 68.78 -88.36 0.80
CA ASN A 338 67.42 -87.83 0.71
C ASN A 338 66.81 -87.53 2.09
N ASP A 339 67.03 -88.37 3.11
CA ASP A 339 66.58 -88.15 4.50
C ASP A 339 67.17 -86.86 5.09
N VAL A 340 68.48 -86.64 4.90
CA VAL A 340 69.17 -85.43 5.38
C VAL A 340 68.67 -84.18 4.65
N GLU A 341 68.45 -84.27 3.32
CA GLU A 341 67.88 -83.16 2.55
C GLU A 341 66.44 -82.86 2.99
N ARG A 342 65.63 -83.88 3.23
CA ARG A 342 64.26 -83.74 3.75
C ARG A 342 64.25 -83.00 5.08
N LEU A 343 65.11 -83.39 6.03
CA LEU A 343 65.20 -82.74 7.34
C LEU A 343 65.73 -81.31 7.27
N ALA A 344 66.69 -81.05 6.37
CA ALA A 344 67.19 -79.69 6.15
C ALA A 344 66.07 -78.78 5.61
N GLN A 345 65.24 -79.29 4.69
CA GLN A 345 64.08 -78.55 4.17
C GLN A 345 62.96 -78.40 5.21
N GLU A 346 62.72 -79.41 6.04
CA GLU A 346 61.75 -79.36 7.13
C GLU A 346 62.13 -78.29 8.18
N ASN A 347 63.40 -78.21 8.56
CA ASN A 347 63.88 -77.16 9.46
C ASN A 347 63.79 -75.77 8.83
N LYS A 348 64.11 -75.62 7.53
CA LYS A 348 63.91 -74.37 6.78
C LYS A 348 62.45 -73.94 6.79
N LEU A 349 61.55 -74.86 6.50
CA LEU A 349 60.11 -74.63 6.49
C LEU A 349 59.63 -74.15 7.86
N LYS A 350 60.06 -74.81 8.95
CA LYS A 350 59.71 -74.42 10.32
C LYS A 350 60.19 -73.01 10.68
N VAL A 351 61.38 -72.61 10.25
CA VAL A 351 61.90 -71.24 10.46
C VAL A 351 61.06 -70.22 9.69
N VAL A 352 60.77 -70.48 8.42
CA VAL A 352 59.92 -69.60 7.58
C VAL A 352 58.51 -69.47 8.18
N GLN A 353 57.91 -70.57 8.62
CA GLN A 353 56.60 -70.58 9.29
C GLN A 353 56.59 -69.76 10.58
N THR A 354 57.63 -69.90 11.40
CA THR A 354 57.78 -69.12 12.64
C THR A 354 57.90 -67.63 12.34
N ASN A 355 58.68 -67.26 11.32
CA ASN A 355 58.83 -65.87 10.90
C ASN A 355 57.53 -65.30 10.33
N ARG A 356 56.81 -66.07 9.52
CA ARG A 356 55.49 -65.69 9.00
C ARG A 356 54.52 -65.43 10.15
N ALA A 357 54.43 -66.33 11.13
CA ALA A 357 53.55 -66.17 12.29
C ALA A 357 53.91 -64.92 13.13
N ASN A 358 55.22 -64.63 13.29
CA ASN A 358 55.68 -63.42 13.96
C ASN A 358 55.30 -62.14 13.20
N LEU A 359 55.47 -62.10 11.87
CA LEU A 359 55.06 -60.95 11.06
C LEU A 359 53.54 -60.79 11.04
N GLN A 360 52.78 -61.89 10.97
CA GLN A 360 51.32 -61.87 11.02
C GLN A 360 50.81 -61.31 12.36
N THR A 361 51.47 -61.65 13.48
CA THR A 361 51.16 -61.09 14.80
C THR A 361 51.45 -59.59 14.85
N ARG A 362 52.57 -59.13 14.29
CA ARG A 362 52.88 -57.70 14.18
C ARG A 362 51.87 -56.96 13.32
N LEU A 363 51.48 -57.52 12.18
CA LEU A 363 50.46 -56.97 11.30
C LEU A 363 49.09 -56.86 12.01
N ALA A 364 48.73 -57.85 12.83
CA ALA A 364 47.49 -57.82 13.62
C ALA A 364 47.50 -56.76 14.74
N GLN A 365 48.68 -56.36 15.24
CA GLN A 365 48.81 -55.32 16.27
C GLN A 365 48.80 -53.89 15.69
N LEU A 366 49.14 -53.71 14.41
CA LEU A 366 49.18 -52.39 13.78
C LEU A 366 47.83 -51.65 13.80
N PRO A 367 46.68 -52.26 13.47
CA PRO A 367 45.38 -51.59 13.56
C PRO A 367 45.05 -51.08 14.97
N ILE A 368 45.45 -51.80 16.02
CA ILE A 368 45.20 -51.42 17.43
C ILE A 368 46.00 -50.16 17.78
N GLN A 369 47.24 -50.06 17.30
CA GLN A 369 48.06 -48.86 17.47
C GLN A 369 47.52 -47.68 16.63
N GLN A 370 47.03 -47.95 15.42
CA GLN A 370 46.40 -46.93 14.59
C GLN A 370 45.10 -46.39 15.21
N GLN A 371 44.29 -47.25 15.83
CA GLN A 371 43.03 -46.86 16.48
C GLN A 371 43.23 -45.81 17.58
N GLN A 372 44.33 -45.88 18.34
CA GLN A 372 44.64 -44.91 19.40
C GLN A 372 45.19 -43.59 18.86
N LEU A 373 45.79 -43.59 17.66
CA LEU A 373 46.31 -42.38 17.01
C LEU A 373 45.19 -41.54 16.39
N THR A 374 44.18 -42.16 15.78
CA THR A 374 43.06 -41.46 15.13
C THR A 374 42.40 -40.36 15.98
N PRO A 375 42.02 -40.60 17.26
CA PRO A 375 41.44 -39.54 18.09
C PRO A 375 42.42 -38.40 18.39
N LEU A 376 43.73 -38.68 18.50
CA LEU A 376 44.76 -37.67 18.73
C LEU A 376 44.95 -36.79 17.47
N THR A 377 45.02 -37.41 16.30
CA THR A 377 45.09 -36.70 15.01
C THR A 377 43.85 -35.83 14.82
N ARG A 378 42.65 -36.37 15.08
CA ARG A 378 41.39 -35.64 15.01
C ARG A 378 41.37 -34.45 15.98
N GLN A 379 41.81 -34.64 17.22
CA GLN A 379 41.87 -33.56 18.20
C GLN A 379 42.83 -32.44 17.78
N ARG A 380 43.97 -32.78 17.18
CA ARG A 380 44.90 -31.80 16.59
C ARG A 380 44.23 -31.03 15.45
N GLU A 381 43.56 -31.73 14.54
CA GLU A 381 42.87 -31.13 13.39
C GLU A 381 41.74 -30.19 13.83
N GLU A 382 40.87 -30.63 14.74
CA GLU A 382 39.80 -29.80 15.32
C GLU A 382 40.37 -28.53 16.00
N SER A 383 41.47 -28.68 16.74
CA SER A 383 42.15 -27.55 17.40
C SER A 383 42.79 -26.60 16.37
N ALA A 384 43.36 -27.12 15.29
CA ALA A 384 43.97 -26.33 14.22
C ALA A 384 42.92 -25.55 13.42
N GLU A 385 41.80 -26.17 13.09
CA GLU A 385 40.66 -25.51 12.44
C GLU A 385 40.06 -24.43 13.32
N SER A 386 39.87 -24.72 14.62
CA SER A 386 39.39 -23.73 15.59
C SER A 386 40.33 -22.53 15.67
N LEU A 387 41.65 -22.75 15.78
CA LEU A 387 42.64 -21.68 15.79
C LEU A 387 42.58 -20.84 14.50
N LYS A 388 42.51 -21.50 13.34
CA LYS A 388 42.42 -20.83 12.03
C LYS A 388 41.16 -19.96 11.93
N LEU A 389 40.01 -20.48 12.37
CA LEU A 389 38.75 -19.72 12.39
C LEU A 389 38.85 -18.50 13.32
N LEU A 390 39.35 -18.68 14.54
CA LEU A 390 39.52 -17.59 15.50
C LEU A 390 40.49 -16.51 14.98
N GLN A 391 41.57 -16.90 14.31
CA GLN A 391 42.50 -15.97 13.66
C GLN A 391 41.83 -15.20 12.51
N SER A 392 41.08 -15.89 11.66
CA SER A 392 40.32 -15.28 10.57
C SER A 392 39.33 -14.24 11.10
N LYS A 393 38.57 -14.58 12.14
CA LYS A 393 37.63 -13.68 12.80
C LYS A 393 38.31 -12.53 13.54
N LEU A 394 39.49 -12.75 14.10
CA LEU A 394 40.28 -11.69 14.73
C LEU A 394 40.72 -10.65 13.69
N GLU A 395 41.16 -11.10 12.51
CA GLU A 395 41.58 -10.20 11.44
C GLU A 395 40.39 -9.44 10.86
N GLU A 396 39.25 -10.10 10.66
CA GLU A 396 37.98 -9.46 10.27
C GLU A 396 37.59 -8.36 11.29
N ALA A 397 37.68 -8.64 12.59
CA ALA A 397 37.41 -7.65 13.64
C ALA A 397 38.42 -6.49 13.64
N ARG A 398 39.71 -6.73 13.37
CA ARG A 398 40.73 -5.67 13.22
C ARG A 398 40.46 -4.77 12.04
N ILE A 399 40.08 -5.35 10.89
CA ILE A 399 39.72 -4.60 9.69
C ILE A 399 38.47 -3.77 9.97
N ALA A 400 37.44 -4.35 10.59
CA ALA A 400 36.20 -3.64 10.93
C ALA A 400 36.44 -2.48 11.93
N GLU A 401 37.33 -2.64 12.91
CA GLU A 401 37.69 -1.56 13.84
C GLU A 401 38.54 -0.45 13.18
N ALA A 402 39.39 -0.81 12.22
CA ALA A 402 40.24 0.12 11.47
C ALA A 402 39.48 0.84 10.34
N GLN A 403 38.45 0.22 9.78
CA GLN A 403 37.57 0.83 8.77
C GLN A 403 36.73 1.94 9.42
N LEU A 404 36.99 3.19 9.03
CA LEU A 404 36.21 4.35 9.43
C LEU A 404 34.89 4.50 8.65
N VAL A 405 34.41 3.44 8.00
CA VAL A 405 33.26 3.51 7.09
C VAL A 405 32.15 2.62 7.61
N GLY A 406 31.06 3.24 8.07
CA GLY A 406 29.84 2.52 8.47
C GLY A 406 29.10 1.87 7.29
N ASN A 407 28.05 1.10 7.63
CA ASN A 407 27.14 0.47 6.66
C ASN A 407 26.03 1.43 6.17
N ILE A 408 25.94 2.65 6.72
CA ILE A 408 25.00 3.69 6.26
C ILE A 408 25.77 4.68 5.39
N GLN A 409 25.23 5.01 4.22
CA GLN A 409 25.80 5.98 3.29
C GLN A 409 24.76 7.02 2.86
N ILE A 410 25.18 8.27 2.72
CA ILE A 410 24.35 9.34 2.16
C ILE A 410 24.39 9.23 0.63
N ILE A 411 23.28 8.87 0.01
CA ILE A 411 23.15 8.79 -1.46
C ILE A 411 22.89 10.19 -2.03
N GLU A 412 22.01 10.92 -1.34
CA GLU A 412 21.50 12.21 -1.80
C GLU A 412 21.43 13.16 -0.59
N ALA A 413 22.26 14.21 -0.65
CA ALA A 413 22.24 15.29 0.33
C ALA A 413 21.04 16.20 0.10
N ALA A 414 20.47 16.73 1.18
CA ALA A 414 19.34 17.64 1.12
C ALA A 414 19.74 18.94 0.42
N GLN A 415 18.87 19.43 -0.46
CA GLN A 415 19.02 20.72 -1.15
C GLN A 415 17.94 21.71 -0.69
N PRO A 416 18.20 23.03 -0.71
CA PRO A 416 17.20 24.03 -0.37
C PRO A 416 16.02 23.99 -1.35
N PRO A 417 14.79 23.72 -0.86
CA PRO A 417 13.63 23.64 -1.73
C PRO A 417 13.25 25.04 -2.26
N THR A 418 13.01 25.15 -3.56
CA THR A 418 12.64 26.42 -4.23
C THR A 418 11.16 26.74 -4.14
N LYS A 419 10.33 25.77 -3.74
CA LYS A 419 8.87 25.91 -3.62
C LYS A 419 8.39 25.42 -2.25
N PRO A 420 7.42 26.10 -1.63
CA PRO A 420 6.86 25.66 -0.36
C PRO A 420 6.01 24.39 -0.55
N SER A 421 6.12 23.47 0.40
CA SER A 421 5.40 22.19 0.42
C SER A 421 4.03 22.34 1.08
N LEU A 422 3.88 23.25 2.04
CA LEU A 422 2.61 23.61 2.66
C LEU A 422 2.42 25.13 2.73
N PRO A 423 1.16 25.61 2.65
CA PRO A 423 -0.05 24.88 2.27
C PRO A 423 -0.16 24.64 0.75
N ASN A 424 -0.70 23.47 0.35
CA ASN A 424 -0.94 23.15 -1.05
C ASN A 424 -2.07 24.02 -1.63
N LYS A 425 -1.69 25.09 -2.38
CA LYS A 425 -2.64 26.04 -2.98
C LYS A 425 -3.77 25.37 -3.75
N ARG A 426 -3.47 24.29 -4.48
CA ARG A 426 -4.46 23.51 -5.25
C ARG A 426 -5.48 22.81 -4.36
N THR A 427 -5.04 22.18 -3.27
CA THR A 427 -5.91 21.44 -2.35
C THR A 427 -6.83 22.38 -1.58
N VAL A 428 -6.28 23.49 -1.06
CA VAL A 428 -7.07 24.49 -0.34
C VAL A 428 -8.13 25.11 -1.25
N LEU A 429 -7.76 25.47 -2.49
CA LEU A 429 -8.71 26.01 -3.45
C LEU A 429 -9.77 24.98 -3.87
N ALA A 430 -9.40 23.71 -4.06
CA ALA A 430 -10.36 22.66 -4.39
C ALA A 430 -11.39 22.46 -3.26
N ILE A 431 -10.95 22.42 -2.00
CA ILE A 431 -11.85 22.35 -0.84
C ILE A 431 -12.75 23.59 -0.78
N ALA A 432 -12.20 24.78 -1.00
CA ALA A 432 -12.97 26.03 -0.99
C ALA A 432 -14.04 26.06 -2.08
N ILE A 433 -13.77 25.53 -3.28
CA ILE A 433 -14.75 25.43 -4.36
C ILE A 433 -15.89 24.49 -3.95
N VAL A 434 -15.57 23.29 -3.46
CA VAL A 434 -16.59 22.29 -3.05
C VAL A 434 -17.42 22.81 -1.89
N PHE A 435 -16.79 23.39 -0.87
CA PHE A 435 -17.49 23.94 0.28
C PHE A 435 -18.29 25.19 -0.09
N GLY A 436 -17.74 26.06 -0.95
CA GLY A 436 -18.40 27.27 -1.43
C GLY A 436 -19.66 26.97 -2.24
N THR A 437 -19.64 25.97 -3.13
CA THR A 437 -20.85 25.58 -3.89
C THR A 437 -21.91 24.96 -2.99
N ALA A 438 -21.52 24.11 -2.04
CA ALA A 438 -22.43 23.52 -1.07
C ALA A 438 -23.10 24.61 -0.21
N LEU A 439 -22.32 25.56 0.32
CA LEU A 439 -22.82 26.65 1.14
C LEU A 439 -23.72 27.61 0.34
N ALA A 440 -23.32 27.98 -0.88
CA ALA A 440 -24.12 28.82 -1.76
C ALA A 440 -25.47 28.18 -2.09
N THR A 441 -25.48 26.88 -2.37
CA THR A 441 -26.71 26.11 -2.63
C THR A 441 -27.57 26.04 -1.35
N GLY A 442 -26.97 25.79 -0.20
CA GLY A 442 -27.66 25.79 1.09
C GLY A 442 -28.34 27.14 1.40
N ILE A 443 -27.66 28.25 1.14
CA ILE A 443 -28.21 29.60 1.35
C ILE A 443 -29.33 29.90 0.35
N VAL A 444 -29.20 29.50 -0.91
CA VAL A 444 -30.28 29.62 -1.90
C VAL A 444 -31.52 28.85 -1.46
N LEU A 445 -31.36 27.59 -1.02
CA LEU A 445 -32.46 26.77 -0.54
C LEU A 445 -33.09 27.37 0.73
N LEU A 446 -32.30 27.89 1.65
CA LEU A 446 -32.79 28.55 2.86
C LEU A 446 -33.64 29.78 2.52
N LEU A 447 -33.13 30.64 1.63
CA LEU A 447 -33.87 31.82 1.15
C LEU A 447 -35.14 31.44 0.39
N GLU A 448 -35.13 30.32 -0.33
CA GLU A 448 -36.29 29.80 -1.07
C GLU A 448 -37.37 29.23 -0.13
N LEU A 449 -36.96 28.59 0.97
CA LEU A 449 -37.86 28.06 2.01
C LEU A 449 -38.51 29.17 2.83
N MET A 450 -37.82 30.29 3.04
CA MET A 450 -38.36 31.47 3.73
C MET A 450 -39.28 32.33 2.86
N ASP A 451 -39.31 32.09 1.54
CA ASP A 451 -40.11 32.85 0.59
C ASP A 451 -41.51 32.23 0.42
N HIS A 452 -42.45 32.72 1.23
CA HIS A 452 -43.86 32.30 1.23
C HIS A 452 -44.73 33.02 0.17
N THR A 453 -44.11 33.77 -0.76
CA THR A 453 -44.85 34.48 -1.80
C THR A 453 -45.28 33.56 -2.95
N LEU A 454 -46.35 33.96 -3.65
CA LEU A 454 -46.82 33.32 -4.87
C LEU A 454 -45.82 33.54 -6.01
N LYS A 455 -45.38 32.49 -6.71
CA LYS A 455 -44.26 32.54 -7.66
C LYS A 455 -44.67 32.52 -9.12
N ASP A 456 -45.84 31.98 -9.42
CA ASP A 456 -46.35 31.73 -10.77
C ASP A 456 -47.88 31.73 -10.80
N ALA A 457 -48.48 31.98 -11.96
CA ALA A 457 -49.93 31.95 -12.16
C ALA A 457 -50.52 30.55 -11.96
N SER A 458 -49.82 29.50 -12.42
CA SER A 458 -50.25 28.10 -12.19
C SER A 458 -50.28 27.74 -10.71
N GLU A 459 -49.40 28.35 -9.91
CA GLU A 459 -49.38 28.13 -8.46
C GLU A 459 -50.62 28.74 -7.78
N ALA A 460 -51.14 29.87 -8.29
CA ALA A 460 -52.39 30.46 -7.78
C ALA A 460 -53.61 29.58 -8.06
N GLU A 461 -53.67 29.01 -9.26
CA GLU A 461 -54.75 28.11 -9.67
C GLU A 461 -54.73 26.81 -8.84
N GLU A 462 -53.55 26.19 -8.68
CA GLU A 462 -53.38 24.96 -7.88
C GLU A 462 -53.68 25.19 -6.39
N LEU A 463 -53.26 26.32 -5.84
CA LEU A 463 -53.42 26.67 -4.42
C LEU A 463 -54.88 26.93 -4.04
N LEU A 464 -55.63 27.61 -4.92
CA LEU A 464 -56.96 28.13 -4.59
C LEU A 464 -58.11 27.31 -5.18
N LYS A 465 -57.83 26.46 -6.18
CA LYS A 465 -58.87 25.73 -6.94
C LYS A 465 -59.92 26.67 -7.56
N LEU A 466 -59.54 27.94 -7.75
CA LEU A 466 -60.31 28.95 -8.47
C LEU A 466 -59.72 29.06 -9.89
N PRO A 467 -60.54 29.36 -10.89
CA PRO A 467 -60.01 29.50 -12.24
C PRO A 467 -59.15 30.74 -12.38
N LEU A 468 -58.07 30.57 -13.13
CA LEU A 468 -57.22 31.65 -13.59
C LEU A 468 -57.90 32.36 -14.78
N LEU A 469 -58.35 33.59 -14.56
CA LEU A 469 -59.08 34.36 -15.58
C LEU A 469 -58.16 35.09 -16.56
N GLY A 470 -56.92 35.34 -16.17
CA GLY A 470 -55.92 35.97 -17.04
C GLY A 470 -54.60 36.24 -16.33
N VAL A 471 -53.52 36.31 -17.11
CA VAL A 471 -52.19 36.73 -16.67
C VAL A 471 -51.93 38.10 -17.28
N LEU A 472 -51.74 39.14 -16.47
CA LEU A 472 -51.62 40.51 -16.95
C LEU A 472 -50.17 41.00 -16.91
N PRO A 473 -49.76 41.79 -17.92
CA PRO A 473 -48.39 42.29 -18.02
C PRO A 473 -48.14 43.34 -16.95
N ARG A 474 -46.88 43.47 -16.51
CA ARG A 474 -46.50 44.57 -15.62
C ARG A 474 -46.53 45.89 -16.39
N LEU A 475 -47.49 46.75 -16.07
CA LEU A 475 -47.53 48.12 -16.57
C LEU A 475 -46.53 49.01 -15.80
N PRO A 476 -45.72 49.84 -16.49
CA PRO A 476 -44.82 50.78 -15.83
C PRO A 476 -45.64 51.87 -15.12
N GLY A 477 -45.23 52.27 -13.91
CA GLY A 477 -45.98 53.21 -13.06
C GLY A 477 -46.19 54.62 -13.63
N HIS A 478 -45.56 54.95 -14.76
CA HIS A 478 -45.76 56.22 -15.48
C HIS A 478 -46.75 56.10 -16.66
N ALA A 479 -47.13 54.88 -17.08
CA ALA A 479 -48.17 54.62 -18.08
C ALA A 479 -49.58 54.55 -17.47
N ILE A 480 -49.72 55.08 -16.26
CA ILE A 480 -50.97 55.14 -15.51
C ILE A 480 -51.93 56.19 -16.10
N ALA A 481 -51.40 57.21 -16.78
CA ALA A 481 -52.22 58.09 -17.60
C ALA A 481 -52.70 57.29 -18.81
N LEU A 482 -53.99 56.95 -18.83
CA LEU A 482 -54.64 56.43 -20.02
C LEU A 482 -54.59 57.53 -21.10
N GLU A 483 -53.57 57.47 -21.95
CA GLU A 483 -53.41 58.31 -23.15
C GLU A 483 -54.67 58.19 -24.06
N PRO A 484 -54.92 59.17 -24.96
CA PRO A 484 -56.11 59.21 -25.79
C PRO A 484 -56.43 57.87 -26.46
N SER A 485 -57.73 57.54 -26.55
CA SER A 485 -58.29 56.24 -26.96
C SER A 485 -57.69 55.61 -28.23
N ALA A 486 -57.05 56.40 -29.11
CA ALA A 486 -56.38 55.92 -30.31
C ALA A 486 -55.03 55.22 -30.03
N GLN A 487 -54.20 55.73 -29.11
CA GLN A 487 -52.87 55.16 -28.83
C GLN A 487 -52.91 53.96 -27.87
N PHE A 488 -53.89 53.92 -26.96
CA PHE A 488 -54.07 52.79 -26.05
C PHE A 488 -54.35 51.48 -26.81
N LEU A 489 -55.07 51.55 -27.93
CA LEU A 489 -55.41 50.41 -28.79
C LEU A 489 -54.23 49.90 -29.66
N ASP A 490 -53.20 50.73 -29.89
CA ASP A 490 -52.05 50.37 -30.73
C ASP A 490 -51.07 49.40 -30.02
N HIS A 491 -51.12 49.31 -28.69
CA HIS A 491 -50.29 48.39 -27.90
C HIS A 491 -50.97 47.02 -27.74
N VAL A 492 -50.98 46.22 -28.81
CA VAL A 492 -51.57 44.87 -28.87
C VAL A 492 -51.13 43.97 -27.69
N GLY A 493 -49.86 44.06 -27.26
CA GLY A 493 -49.32 43.28 -26.15
C GLY A 493 -49.84 43.67 -24.76
N LEU A 494 -50.44 44.85 -24.60
CA LEU A 494 -51.04 45.31 -23.35
C LEU A 494 -52.56 45.16 -23.35
N VAL A 495 -53.21 45.36 -24.50
CA VAL A 495 -54.68 45.35 -24.64
C VAL A 495 -55.26 43.93 -24.66
N GLU A 496 -54.63 43.00 -25.38
CA GLU A 496 -55.19 41.66 -25.59
C GLU A 496 -55.35 40.83 -24.30
N PRO A 497 -54.43 40.89 -23.31
CA PRO A 497 -54.63 40.24 -22.02
C PRO A 497 -55.88 40.72 -21.27
N TYR A 498 -56.16 42.04 -21.27
CA TYR A 498 -57.36 42.60 -20.63
C TYR A 498 -58.63 42.32 -21.43
N ARG A 499 -58.54 42.28 -22.78
CA ARG A 499 -59.66 41.86 -23.65
C ARG A 499 -60.04 40.41 -23.41
N THR A 500 -59.03 39.54 -23.31
CA THR A 500 -59.22 38.12 -22.97
C THR A 500 -59.84 37.96 -21.58
N LEU A 501 -59.33 38.70 -20.59
CA LEU A 501 -59.90 38.74 -19.25
C LEU A 501 -61.39 39.13 -19.27
N PHE A 502 -61.75 40.23 -19.95
CA PHE A 502 -63.14 40.65 -20.05
C PHE A 502 -64.02 39.60 -20.73
N LYS A 503 -63.54 38.97 -21.81
CA LYS A 503 -64.27 37.89 -22.48
C LYS A 503 -64.45 36.65 -21.60
N ASN A 504 -63.42 36.26 -20.84
CA ASN A 504 -63.51 35.15 -19.89
C ASN A 504 -64.54 35.42 -18.77
N LEU A 505 -64.67 36.68 -18.34
CA LEU A 505 -65.72 37.10 -17.41
C LEU A 505 -67.11 36.97 -18.04
N GLU A 506 -67.29 37.43 -19.28
CA GLU A 506 -68.56 37.38 -20.02
C GLU A 506 -69.03 35.93 -20.28
N PHE A 507 -68.10 35.03 -20.65
CA PHE A 507 -68.44 33.64 -20.97
C PHE A 507 -68.78 32.76 -19.76
N ARG A 508 -68.27 33.10 -18.58
CA ARG A 508 -68.37 32.23 -17.40
C ARG A 508 -69.63 32.48 -16.57
N SER A 509 -70.24 33.65 -16.70
CA SER A 509 -71.49 33.95 -16.01
C SER A 509 -72.68 33.41 -16.83
N SER A 510 -73.58 32.66 -16.19
CA SER A 510 -74.83 32.17 -16.83
C SER A 510 -75.84 33.29 -17.02
N GLU A 511 -75.77 34.33 -16.19
CA GLU A 511 -76.53 35.57 -16.30
C GLU A 511 -75.60 36.72 -16.73
N PRO A 512 -76.11 37.78 -17.39
CA PRO A 512 -75.28 38.90 -17.79
C PRO A 512 -74.66 39.56 -16.56
N LEU A 513 -73.33 39.51 -16.45
CA LEU A 513 -72.57 40.14 -15.37
C LEU A 513 -72.69 41.67 -15.49
N ARG A 514 -73.41 42.31 -14.56
CA ARG A 514 -73.66 43.76 -14.56
C ARG A 514 -72.81 44.52 -13.56
N SER A 515 -72.38 43.89 -12.48
CA SER A 515 -71.58 44.52 -11.44
C SER A 515 -70.46 43.60 -10.95
N ILE A 516 -69.23 44.11 -10.88
CA ILE A 516 -68.08 43.35 -10.39
C ILE A 516 -67.25 44.18 -9.42
N VAL A 517 -66.86 43.56 -8.31
CA VAL A 517 -65.91 44.11 -7.35
C VAL A 517 -64.52 43.63 -7.70
N VAL A 518 -63.59 44.55 -7.89
CA VAL A 518 -62.17 44.24 -8.08
C VAL A 518 -61.46 44.50 -6.76
N SER A 519 -60.91 43.44 -6.17
CA SER A 519 -60.17 43.52 -4.92
C SER A 519 -58.88 42.71 -5.00
N SER A 520 -58.10 42.79 -3.94
CA SER A 520 -56.80 42.11 -3.80
C SER A 520 -56.63 41.66 -2.37
N THR A 521 -55.67 40.79 -2.09
CA THR A 521 -55.39 40.33 -0.72
C THR A 521 -54.65 41.40 0.08
N ILE A 522 -53.66 42.05 -0.52
CA ILE A 522 -52.77 43.02 0.13
C ILE A 522 -52.59 44.26 -0.76
N THR A 523 -52.24 45.38 -0.13
CA THR A 523 -51.99 46.65 -0.83
C THR A 523 -50.81 46.53 -1.80
N GLY A 524 -51.00 46.83 -3.08
CA GLY A 524 -49.90 46.88 -4.08
C GLY A 524 -49.94 45.81 -5.18
N GLU A 525 -50.98 44.96 -5.19
CA GLU A 525 -51.19 43.92 -6.21
C GLU A 525 -51.71 44.48 -7.56
N GLY A 526 -52.11 45.75 -7.58
CA GLY A 526 -52.52 46.48 -8.79
C GLY A 526 -54.01 46.42 -9.10
N LYS A 527 -54.87 46.16 -8.11
CA LYS A 527 -56.33 46.16 -8.21
C LYS A 527 -56.93 47.35 -8.99
N SER A 528 -56.55 48.59 -8.66
CA SER A 528 -57.05 49.82 -9.28
C SER A 528 -56.65 49.92 -10.75
N VAL A 529 -55.43 49.46 -11.08
CA VAL A 529 -54.95 49.38 -12.46
C VAL A 529 -55.78 48.37 -13.24
N VAL A 530 -55.99 47.17 -12.67
CA VAL A 530 -56.80 46.13 -13.31
C VAL A 530 -58.25 46.57 -13.49
N ALA A 531 -58.86 47.18 -12.47
CA ALA A 531 -60.22 47.73 -12.53
C ALA A 531 -60.38 48.78 -13.62
N SER A 532 -59.44 49.73 -13.69
CA SER A 532 -59.45 50.82 -14.68
C SER A 532 -59.30 50.31 -16.11
N HIS A 533 -58.36 49.38 -16.34
CA HIS A 533 -58.13 48.80 -17.67
C HIS A 533 -59.29 47.88 -18.08
N LEU A 534 -59.86 47.12 -17.15
CA LEU A 534 -61.04 46.30 -17.40
C LEU A 534 -62.25 47.18 -17.81
N ALA A 535 -62.46 48.29 -17.11
CA ALA A 535 -63.53 49.24 -17.42
C ALA A 535 -63.31 49.94 -18.78
N ALA A 536 -62.08 50.37 -19.07
CA ALA A 536 -61.70 50.96 -20.35
C ALA A 536 -61.95 50.00 -21.53
N ILE A 537 -61.53 48.73 -21.40
CA ILE A 537 -61.74 47.72 -22.43
C ILE A 537 -63.22 47.40 -22.63
N SER A 538 -64.01 47.30 -21.56
CA SER A 538 -65.46 47.10 -21.66
C SER A 538 -66.13 48.25 -22.42
N ALA A 539 -65.77 49.49 -22.09
CA ALA A 539 -66.28 50.69 -22.76
C ALA A 539 -65.90 50.77 -24.24
N MET A 540 -64.66 50.41 -24.58
CA MET A 540 -64.18 50.31 -25.97
C MET A 540 -64.89 49.21 -26.76
N LEU A 541 -65.40 48.17 -26.10
CA LEU A 541 -66.27 47.14 -26.67
C LEU A 541 -67.75 47.58 -26.70
N SER A 542 -68.00 48.89 -26.66
CA SER A 542 -69.31 49.54 -26.76
C SER A 542 -70.28 49.26 -25.61
N ARG A 543 -69.80 48.82 -24.43
CA ARG A 543 -70.61 48.74 -23.21
C ARG A 543 -70.65 50.08 -22.51
N ARG A 544 -71.84 50.56 -22.13
CA ARG A 544 -71.95 51.71 -21.21
C ARG A 544 -71.43 51.30 -19.85
N THR A 545 -70.23 51.74 -19.51
CA THR A 545 -69.47 51.26 -18.34
C THR A 545 -69.31 52.37 -17.31
N LEU A 546 -69.61 52.06 -16.06
CA LEU A 546 -69.34 52.93 -14.90
C LEU A 546 -68.23 52.31 -14.05
N LEU A 547 -67.19 53.08 -13.76
CA LEU A 547 -66.14 52.71 -12.82
C LEU A 547 -66.30 53.53 -11.54
N ILE A 548 -66.41 52.88 -10.39
CA ILE A 548 -66.65 53.50 -9.09
C ILE A 548 -65.40 53.33 -8.21
N ASP A 549 -64.87 54.46 -7.70
CA ASP A 549 -63.75 54.50 -6.75
C ASP A 549 -64.24 54.22 -5.32
N ALA A 550 -64.58 52.96 -5.04
CA ALA A 550 -65.05 52.53 -3.73
C ALA A 550 -63.89 52.29 -2.71
N ASP A 551 -62.65 52.62 -3.07
CA ASP A 551 -61.52 52.70 -2.14
C ASP A 551 -61.44 54.09 -1.50
N LEU A 552 -62.42 54.38 -0.64
CA LEU A 552 -62.49 55.64 0.12
C LEU A 552 -61.32 55.82 1.10
N ARG A 553 -60.45 54.82 1.28
CA ARG A 553 -59.28 54.88 2.17
C ARG A 553 -58.06 55.40 1.43
N ARG A 554 -57.85 54.97 0.19
CA ARG A 554 -56.75 55.41 -0.68
C ARG A 554 -57.25 55.59 -2.12
N PRO A 555 -58.10 56.59 -2.37
CA PRO A 555 -58.69 56.79 -3.69
C PRO A 555 -57.60 57.19 -4.68
N ILE A 556 -57.59 56.52 -5.84
CA ILE A 556 -56.55 56.74 -6.85
C ILE A 556 -57.14 56.97 -8.24
N LEU A 557 -58.42 56.64 -8.48
CA LEU A 557 -58.99 56.65 -9.83
C LEU A 557 -59.04 58.05 -10.44
N HIS A 558 -59.32 59.07 -9.64
CA HIS A 558 -59.26 60.47 -10.11
C HIS A 558 -57.87 60.83 -10.64
N THR A 559 -56.80 60.30 -10.05
CA THR A 559 -55.42 60.49 -10.54
C THR A 559 -55.16 59.66 -11.80
N LEU A 560 -55.63 58.41 -11.87
CA LEU A 560 -55.43 57.54 -13.06
C LEU A 560 -56.09 58.13 -14.33
N PHE A 561 -57.27 58.74 -14.18
CA PHE A 561 -58.05 59.30 -15.28
C PHE A 561 -57.87 60.82 -15.48
N ASN A 562 -57.00 61.46 -14.68
CA ASN A 562 -56.80 62.92 -14.69
C ASN A 562 -58.11 63.71 -14.50
N LEU A 563 -58.91 63.31 -13.52
CA LEU A 563 -60.22 63.88 -13.17
C LEU A 563 -60.16 64.66 -11.85
N ALA A 564 -61.16 65.50 -11.62
CA ALA A 564 -61.31 66.18 -10.34
C ALA A 564 -61.80 65.19 -9.26
N PRO A 565 -61.32 65.28 -8.01
CA PRO A 565 -61.81 64.42 -6.92
C PRO A 565 -63.28 64.64 -6.52
N ARG A 566 -63.88 65.77 -6.94
CA ARG A 566 -65.30 66.09 -6.74
C ARG A 566 -65.94 66.51 -8.06
N PRO A 567 -67.23 66.19 -8.27
CA PRO A 567 -68.10 65.38 -7.40
C PRO A 567 -67.78 63.87 -7.42
N GLY A 568 -68.24 63.14 -6.40
CA GLY A 568 -68.01 61.70 -6.21
C GLY A 568 -69.05 61.01 -5.31
N ILE A 569 -68.71 59.80 -4.82
CA ILE A 569 -69.60 58.91 -4.06
C ILE A 569 -70.23 59.61 -2.85
N THR A 570 -69.44 60.37 -2.09
CA THR A 570 -69.91 61.05 -0.88
C THR A 570 -71.02 62.06 -1.19
N ASP A 571 -70.90 62.80 -2.31
CA ASP A 571 -71.89 63.81 -2.71
C ASP A 571 -73.25 63.17 -3.09
N VAL A 572 -73.24 61.92 -3.56
CA VAL A 572 -74.48 61.17 -3.84
C VAL A 572 -75.09 60.56 -2.58
N ILE A 573 -74.25 60.01 -1.69
CA ILE A 573 -74.70 59.40 -0.44
C ILE A 573 -75.33 60.45 0.49
N ASP A 574 -74.74 61.64 0.56
CA ASP A 574 -75.25 62.77 1.35
C ASP A 574 -76.48 63.44 0.71
N SER A 575 -76.97 62.91 -0.43
CA SER A 575 -78.14 63.39 -1.18
C SER A 575 -77.99 64.84 -1.69
N GLU A 576 -76.76 65.30 -1.91
CA GLU A 576 -76.50 66.64 -2.41
C GLU A 576 -76.69 66.75 -3.93
N ARG A 577 -76.47 65.65 -4.67
CA ARG A 577 -76.54 65.57 -6.15
C ARG A 577 -76.98 64.20 -6.63
N SER A 578 -77.56 64.13 -7.82
CA SER A 578 -77.95 62.86 -8.47
C SER A 578 -76.75 62.09 -9.06
N LEU A 579 -76.91 60.79 -9.34
CA LEU A 579 -75.84 59.98 -9.95
C LEU A 579 -75.41 60.57 -11.32
N GLU A 580 -76.36 61.04 -12.13
CA GLU A 580 -76.08 61.59 -13.46
C GLU A 580 -75.25 62.89 -13.41
N GLU A 581 -75.40 63.69 -12.35
CA GLU A 581 -74.69 64.95 -12.15
C GLU A 581 -73.30 64.77 -11.50
N THR A 582 -73.09 63.66 -10.79
CA THR A 582 -71.85 63.38 -10.06
C THR A 582 -70.84 62.55 -10.84
N VAL A 583 -71.32 61.79 -11.82
CA VAL A 583 -70.46 60.97 -12.67
C VAL A 583 -69.67 61.85 -13.66
N GLN A 584 -68.37 61.61 -13.75
CA GLN A 584 -67.47 62.34 -14.64
C GLN A 584 -67.18 61.54 -15.90
N ARG A 585 -67.27 62.19 -17.07
CA ARG A 585 -66.93 61.57 -18.36
C ARG A 585 -65.42 61.53 -18.56
N THR A 586 -64.94 60.47 -19.19
CA THR A 586 -63.51 60.30 -19.53
C THR A 586 -63.25 60.56 -21.01
N ASN A 587 -61.97 60.56 -21.40
CA ASN A 587 -61.55 60.60 -22.81
C ASN A 587 -61.87 59.31 -23.58
N ILE A 588 -62.38 58.27 -22.90
CA ILE A 588 -62.75 56.99 -23.50
C ILE A 588 -64.27 56.97 -23.73
N PRO A 589 -64.74 56.71 -24.95
CA PRO A 589 -66.18 56.67 -25.24
C PRO A 589 -66.85 55.56 -24.42
N ASN A 590 -68.07 55.82 -23.95
CA ASN A 590 -68.88 54.92 -23.10
C ASN A 590 -68.31 54.62 -21.70
N LEU A 591 -67.21 55.24 -21.29
CA LEU A 591 -66.66 55.10 -19.94
C LEU A 591 -66.94 56.35 -19.09
N SER A 592 -67.61 56.14 -17.97
CA SER A 592 -67.80 57.17 -16.95
C SER A 592 -67.19 56.72 -15.61
N VAL A 593 -66.71 57.68 -14.81
CA VAL A 593 -66.04 57.41 -13.53
C VAL A 593 -66.75 58.17 -12.42
N LEU A 594 -67.10 57.46 -11.36
CA LEU A 594 -67.55 58.03 -10.10
C LEU A 594 -66.38 58.01 -9.12
N THR A 595 -65.81 59.17 -8.83
CA THR A 595 -64.68 59.33 -7.91
C THR A 595 -65.14 59.25 -6.44
N CYS A 596 -64.22 59.26 -5.48
CA CYS A 596 -64.57 59.14 -4.06
C CYS A 596 -65.35 60.34 -3.49
N GLY A 597 -65.14 61.56 -4.04
CA GLY A 597 -65.68 62.79 -3.45
C GLY A 597 -64.83 63.31 -2.30
N GLU A 598 -65.44 64.07 -1.39
CA GLU A 598 -64.78 64.55 -0.17
C GLU A 598 -64.79 63.48 0.92
N LEU A 599 -63.61 63.05 1.36
CA LEU A 599 -63.49 62.01 2.38
C LEU A 599 -63.88 62.55 3.77
N HIS A 600 -65.13 62.32 4.16
CA HIS A 600 -65.66 62.60 5.49
C HIS A 600 -66.23 61.35 6.16
N GLY A 601 -66.23 61.33 7.50
CA GLY A 601 -66.79 60.22 8.27
C GLY A 601 -65.97 58.93 8.19
N ARG A 602 -66.61 57.77 8.46
CA ARG A 602 -65.97 56.45 8.42
C ARG A 602 -66.32 55.72 7.12
N PRO A 603 -65.33 55.40 6.25
CA PRO A 603 -65.54 54.71 4.98
C PRO A 603 -66.47 53.50 5.02
N SER A 604 -66.27 52.58 5.98
CA SER A 604 -67.07 51.36 6.09
C SER A 604 -68.56 51.64 6.35
N HIS A 605 -68.89 52.70 7.10
CA HIS A 605 -70.28 53.06 7.38
C HIS A 605 -70.97 53.66 6.15
N LEU A 606 -70.24 54.43 5.33
CA LEU A 606 -70.77 54.96 4.07
C LEU A 606 -71.09 53.82 3.10
N LEU A 607 -70.19 52.84 2.97
CA LEU A 607 -70.36 51.70 2.07
C LEU A 607 -71.46 50.72 2.53
N GLU A 608 -71.74 50.64 3.84
CA GLU A 608 -72.83 49.81 4.40
C GLU A 608 -74.21 50.49 4.36
N SER A 609 -74.26 51.79 4.07
CA SER A 609 -75.49 52.59 4.10
C SER A 609 -76.52 52.14 3.05
N GLU A 610 -77.81 52.37 3.34
CA GLU A 610 -78.89 52.16 2.36
C GLU A 610 -78.78 53.09 1.15
N ALA A 611 -78.12 54.25 1.31
CA ALA A 611 -77.84 55.16 0.22
C ALA A 611 -76.84 54.55 -0.77
N MET A 612 -75.78 53.88 -0.29
CA MET A 612 -74.83 53.17 -1.16
C MET A 612 -75.50 52.03 -1.92
N LYS A 613 -76.36 51.24 -1.25
CA LYS A 613 -77.15 50.18 -1.93
C LYS A 613 -78.03 50.77 -3.03
N SER A 614 -78.70 51.88 -2.73
CA SER A 614 -79.56 52.58 -3.68
C SER A 614 -78.76 53.09 -4.89
N LEU A 615 -77.57 53.65 -4.65
CA LEU A 615 -76.62 54.08 -5.68
C LEU A 615 -76.18 52.94 -6.58
N LEU A 616 -75.85 51.76 -6.03
CA LEU A 616 -75.46 50.61 -6.84
C LEU A 616 -76.63 50.07 -7.68
N ILE A 617 -77.84 50.04 -7.14
CA ILE A 617 -79.05 49.65 -7.88
C ILE A 617 -79.32 50.64 -9.02
N GLU A 618 -79.17 51.94 -8.78
CA GLU A 618 -79.31 52.97 -9.80
C GLU A 618 -78.23 52.85 -10.89
N ALA A 619 -76.97 52.64 -10.50
CA ALA A 619 -75.85 52.43 -11.41
C ALA A 619 -76.08 51.22 -12.34
N VAL A 620 -76.52 50.09 -11.80
CA VAL A 620 -76.81 48.86 -12.58
C VAL A 620 -78.04 49.03 -13.50
N ARG A 621 -78.92 50.00 -13.24
CA ARG A 621 -80.04 50.34 -14.13
C ARG A 621 -79.60 51.24 -15.29
N GLN A 622 -78.71 52.21 -15.03
CA GLN A 622 -78.28 53.19 -16.03
C GLN A 622 -77.15 52.68 -16.93
N TYR A 623 -76.27 51.82 -16.40
CA TYR A 623 -75.10 51.28 -17.06
C TYR A 623 -75.23 49.79 -17.34
N GLU A 624 -74.57 49.31 -18.40
CA GLU A 624 -74.54 47.88 -18.75
C GLU A 624 -73.52 47.10 -17.92
N PHE A 625 -72.46 47.78 -17.46
CA PHE A 625 -71.40 47.17 -16.67
C PHE A 625 -70.86 48.16 -15.64
N VAL A 626 -70.82 47.75 -14.38
CA VAL A 626 -70.36 48.55 -13.23
C VAL A 626 -69.15 47.86 -12.61
N VAL A 627 -68.03 48.56 -12.53
CA VAL A 627 -66.79 48.06 -11.92
C VAL A 627 -66.53 48.84 -10.64
N LEU A 628 -66.32 48.13 -9.53
CA LEU A 628 -66.05 48.71 -8.22
C LEU A 628 -64.59 48.45 -7.84
N ASP A 629 -63.76 49.50 -7.78
CA ASP A 629 -62.42 49.39 -7.17
C ASP A 629 -62.56 49.48 -5.65
N THR A 630 -62.04 48.49 -4.93
CA THR A 630 -62.21 48.37 -3.48
C THR A 630 -60.86 48.27 -2.77
N PRO A 631 -60.76 48.59 -1.47
CA PRO A 631 -59.54 48.33 -0.72
C PRO A 631 -59.25 46.82 -0.62
N PRO A 632 -58.00 46.41 -0.33
CA PRO A 632 -57.65 44.99 -0.22
C PRO A 632 -58.35 44.30 0.96
N LEU A 633 -58.67 43.02 0.78
CA LEU A 633 -59.41 42.18 1.73
C LEU A 633 -58.72 42.07 3.10
N SER A 634 -57.39 42.07 3.16
CA SER A 634 -56.68 42.05 4.45
C SER A 634 -56.75 43.37 5.23
N ALA A 635 -57.06 44.50 4.57
CA ALA A 635 -57.06 45.81 5.21
C ALA A 635 -58.41 46.15 5.85
N CYS A 636 -59.54 45.72 5.25
CA CYS A 636 -60.88 46.01 5.73
C CYS A 636 -61.96 45.15 5.07
N ALA A 637 -63.14 45.11 5.70
CA ALA A 637 -64.30 44.36 5.22
C ALA A 637 -65.08 45.03 4.08
N ASP A 638 -64.67 46.21 3.62
CA ASP A 638 -65.39 47.02 2.63
C ASP A 638 -65.65 46.23 1.31
N ALA A 639 -64.67 45.45 0.85
CA ALA A 639 -64.81 44.58 -0.32
C ALA A 639 -65.77 43.40 -0.08
N HIS A 640 -65.89 42.90 1.16
CA HIS A 640 -66.90 41.88 1.51
C HIS A 640 -68.31 42.47 1.44
N THR A 641 -68.51 43.67 1.99
CA THR A 641 -69.80 44.35 1.99
C THR A 641 -70.28 44.63 0.57
N LEU A 642 -69.41 45.21 -0.27
CA LEU A 642 -69.74 45.51 -1.67
C LEU A 642 -69.87 44.24 -2.52
N GLY A 643 -69.08 43.21 -2.22
CA GLY A 643 -69.17 41.92 -2.88
C GLY A 643 -70.52 41.22 -2.69
N ARG A 644 -71.18 41.40 -1.54
CA ARG A 644 -72.56 40.91 -1.32
C ARG A 644 -73.62 41.68 -2.11
N GLN A 645 -73.31 42.91 -2.52
CA GLN A 645 -74.21 43.80 -3.26
C GLN A 645 -73.92 43.80 -4.76
N SER A 646 -72.94 43.00 -5.21
CA SER A 646 -72.51 42.89 -6.60
C SER A 646 -72.59 41.44 -7.06
N ASP A 647 -72.50 41.21 -8.37
CA ASP A 647 -72.66 39.87 -8.94
C ASP A 647 -71.47 38.95 -8.63
N ALA A 648 -70.25 39.51 -8.56
CA ALA A 648 -69.06 38.74 -8.19
C ALA A 648 -67.86 39.60 -7.74
N ILE A 649 -66.88 38.95 -7.11
CA ILE A 649 -65.55 39.49 -6.82
C ILE A 649 -64.50 38.92 -7.79
N LEU A 650 -63.70 39.79 -8.37
CA LEU A 650 -62.46 39.50 -9.09
C LEU A 650 -61.26 39.70 -8.16
N LEU A 651 -60.48 38.64 -7.95
CA LEU A 651 -59.32 38.69 -7.06
C LEU A 651 -58.02 38.93 -7.84
N VAL A 652 -57.35 40.05 -7.57
CA VAL A 652 -56.07 40.40 -8.18
C VAL A 652 -54.92 39.95 -7.28
N THR A 653 -54.01 39.17 -7.86
CA THR A 653 -52.78 38.67 -7.23
C THR A 653 -51.57 39.12 -8.02
N ARG A 654 -50.39 39.10 -7.41
CA ARG A 654 -49.13 39.54 -8.01
C ARG A 654 -47.96 38.63 -7.57
N PRO A 655 -47.27 37.94 -8.49
CA PRO A 655 -46.17 37.08 -8.11
C PRO A 655 -44.99 37.83 -7.49
N GLY A 656 -44.33 37.19 -6.52
CA GLY A 656 -43.29 37.78 -5.69
C GLY A 656 -43.79 38.83 -4.69
N PHE A 657 -45.10 39.00 -4.57
CA PHE A 657 -45.73 39.99 -3.69
C PHE A 657 -46.85 39.37 -2.85
N THR A 658 -47.78 38.65 -3.48
CA THR A 658 -48.89 37.99 -2.78
C THR A 658 -48.39 36.92 -1.82
N ILE A 659 -48.82 36.98 -0.56
CA ILE A 659 -48.50 35.97 0.46
C ILE A 659 -49.53 34.82 0.35
N LYS A 660 -49.06 33.59 0.16
CA LYS A 660 -49.91 32.41 -0.08
C LYS A 660 -50.94 32.17 1.03
N GLU A 661 -50.50 32.27 2.27
CA GLU A 661 -51.34 32.04 3.46
C GLU A 661 -52.46 33.09 3.58
N VAL A 662 -52.13 34.36 3.34
CA VAL A 662 -53.10 35.46 3.34
C VAL A 662 -54.12 35.30 2.22
N LEU A 663 -53.65 34.87 1.04
CA LEU A 663 -54.49 34.60 -0.12
C LEU A 663 -55.49 33.46 0.12
N GLN A 664 -55.02 32.33 0.66
CA GLN A 664 -55.89 31.21 1.01
C GLN A 664 -56.93 31.59 2.07
N ARG A 665 -56.52 32.38 3.07
CA ARG A 665 -57.42 32.86 4.12
C ARG A 665 -58.49 33.79 3.54
N ALA A 666 -58.11 34.76 2.70
CA ALA A 666 -59.05 35.68 2.06
C ALA A 666 -60.09 34.93 1.20
N VAL A 667 -59.66 33.96 0.38
CA VAL A 667 -60.58 33.13 -0.41
C VAL A 667 -61.49 32.28 0.48
N SER A 668 -60.96 31.72 1.57
CA SER A 668 -61.75 30.95 2.54
C SER A 668 -62.82 31.81 3.21
N GLU A 669 -62.49 33.04 3.61
CA GLU A 669 -63.41 34.00 4.20
C GLU A 669 -64.50 34.44 3.22
N LEU A 670 -64.16 34.69 1.96
CA LEU A 670 -65.15 34.98 0.90
C LEU A 670 -66.11 33.82 0.67
N THR A 671 -65.57 32.60 0.59
CA THR A 671 -66.36 31.37 0.37
C THR A 671 -67.28 31.09 1.55
N HIS A 672 -66.78 31.25 2.79
CA HIS A 672 -67.57 31.05 4.01
C HIS A 672 -68.75 32.03 4.12
N ASN A 673 -68.53 33.28 3.71
CA ASN A 673 -69.56 34.33 3.69
C ASN A 673 -70.48 34.27 2.45
N GLN A 674 -70.38 33.20 1.64
CA GLN A 674 -71.20 32.98 0.44
C GLN A 674 -71.09 34.11 -0.59
N ILE A 675 -69.93 34.78 -0.66
CA ILE A 675 -69.67 35.83 -1.63
C ILE A 675 -69.12 35.18 -2.91
N PRO A 676 -69.74 35.38 -4.09
CA PRO A 676 -69.32 34.75 -5.32
C PRO A 676 -67.94 35.27 -5.78
N VAL A 677 -66.96 34.36 -5.86
CA VAL A 677 -65.62 34.68 -6.38
C VAL A 677 -65.51 34.23 -7.83
N MET A 678 -65.40 35.20 -8.75
CA MET A 678 -65.38 34.94 -10.18
C MET A 678 -64.07 34.31 -10.65
N GLY A 679 -62.99 34.46 -9.90
CA GLY A 679 -61.70 33.86 -10.22
C GLY A 679 -60.54 34.80 -9.89
N VAL A 680 -59.35 34.35 -10.26
CA VAL A 680 -58.10 35.01 -9.92
C VAL A 680 -57.44 35.57 -11.17
N VAL A 681 -56.90 36.77 -11.05
CA VAL A 681 -56.10 37.43 -12.06
C VAL A 681 -54.69 37.61 -11.51
N VAL A 682 -53.69 37.27 -12.32
CA VAL A 682 -52.29 37.33 -11.91
C VAL A 682 -51.63 38.49 -12.64
N ASN A 683 -51.45 39.59 -11.93
CA ASN A 683 -50.91 40.84 -12.43
C ASN A 683 -49.40 40.93 -12.23
N GLY A 684 -48.72 41.69 -13.09
CA GLY A 684 -47.33 42.08 -12.87
C GLY A 684 -46.27 41.09 -13.35
N ILE A 685 -46.61 40.17 -14.27
CA ILE A 685 -45.64 39.26 -14.88
C ILE A 685 -45.39 39.69 -16.32
N THR A 686 -44.14 39.96 -16.72
CA THR A 686 -43.82 40.35 -18.12
C THR A 686 -43.41 39.14 -18.97
N ASP A 687 -42.56 38.25 -18.44
CA ASP A 687 -42.02 37.09 -19.19
C ASP A 687 -43.06 35.98 -19.46
N GLN A 688 -44.07 35.84 -18.59
CA GLN A 688 -45.09 34.79 -18.73
C GLN A 688 -46.30 35.24 -19.53
N THR A 689 -46.63 36.53 -19.54
CA THR A 689 -47.58 37.09 -20.51
C THR A 689 -47.16 36.79 -21.94
N GLU A 690 -45.87 36.91 -22.25
CA GLU A 690 -45.36 36.54 -23.57
C GLU A 690 -45.48 35.04 -23.88
N ARG A 691 -45.58 34.15 -22.88
CA ARG A 691 -45.81 32.71 -23.10
C ARG A 691 -47.29 32.38 -23.24
N TYR A 692 -48.15 33.01 -22.44
CA TYR A 692 -49.60 32.76 -22.45
C TYR A 692 -50.30 33.37 -23.67
N TYR A 693 -49.83 34.53 -24.14
CA TYR A 693 -50.46 35.27 -25.25
C TYR A 693 -49.62 35.25 -26.54
N ARG A 694 -48.59 34.38 -26.65
CA ARG A 694 -47.80 34.26 -27.88
C ARG A 694 -48.64 33.67 -29.01
N TYR A 695 -49.07 34.52 -29.94
CA TYR A 695 -49.28 34.09 -31.32
C TYR A 695 -47.94 34.13 -32.06
N PRO A 696 -47.58 33.11 -32.87
CA PRO A 696 -46.43 33.18 -33.76
C PRO A 696 -46.75 34.15 -34.92
N VAL A 697 -46.46 35.45 -34.74
CA VAL A 697 -46.71 36.50 -35.75
C VAL A 697 -45.67 36.47 -36.91
N ASN A 698 -44.95 35.36 -37.11
CA ASN A 698 -43.88 35.29 -38.13
C ASN A 698 -44.25 34.62 -39.47
N SER A 699 -45.54 34.40 -39.77
CA SER A 699 -45.94 33.71 -41.02
C SER A 699 -46.64 34.55 -42.09
N TYR A 700 -46.96 35.83 -41.85
CA TYR A 700 -47.70 36.63 -42.85
C TYR A 700 -47.04 37.93 -43.36
N SER A 701 -45.95 38.41 -42.76
CA SER A 701 -45.26 39.62 -43.24
C SER A 701 -44.21 39.36 -44.35
N SER A 702 -43.90 38.09 -44.68
CA SER A 702 -42.92 37.73 -45.70
C SER A 702 -43.50 37.49 -47.10
N LEU A 703 -44.83 37.56 -47.26
CA LEU A 703 -45.50 37.31 -48.55
C LEU A 703 -45.93 38.60 -49.29
N SER A 704 -45.98 39.76 -48.63
CA SER A 704 -46.34 41.05 -49.29
C SER A 704 -45.12 41.82 -49.82
N SER A 705 -43.91 41.59 -49.30
CA SER A 705 -42.68 42.26 -49.76
C SER A 705 -42.01 41.59 -50.95
N ARG A 706 -42.48 40.41 -51.39
CA ARG A 706 -41.87 39.64 -52.51
C ARG A 706 -42.55 39.83 -53.87
N ARG A 707 -43.63 40.62 -53.96
CA ARG A 707 -44.36 40.88 -55.23
C ARG A 707 -44.22 42.29 -55.81
N LEU A 708 -43.45 43.19 -55.18
CA LEU A 708 -43.25 44.56 -55.68
C LEU A 708 -41.81 44.87 -56.15
N SER A 709 -40.91 43.88 -56.23
CA SER A 709 -39.52 44.09 -56.70
C SER A 709 -39.12 43.30 -57.96
N LYS A 710 -40.06 42.66 -58.66
CA LYS A 710 -39.82 42.05 -59.98
C LYS A 710 -40.85 42.55 -60.99
N GLY A 711 -40.61 43.74 -61.52
CA GLY A 711 -41.47 44.35 -62.54
C GLY A 711 -41.00 45.74 -62.99
N SER A 712 -39.68 45.93 -63.17
CA SER A 712 -39.12 47.09 -63.89
C SER A 712 -37.65 46.81 -64.23
N SER A 713 -37.42 46.03 -65.29
CA SER A 713 -36.20 46.03 -66.12
C SER A 713 -36.27 44.86 -67.12
N ALA A 714 -36.93 45.08 -68.26
CA ALA A 714 -36.66 44.51 -69.58
C ALA A 714 -37.77 44.97 -70.53
#